data_AF-A0A5K7XMA5-F1
#
_entry.id   AF-A0A5K7XMA5-F1
#
_cell.length_a   1.000
_cell.length_b   1.000
_cell.length_c   1.000
_cell.angle_alpha   90.00
_cell.angle_beta   90.00
_cell.angle_gamma   90.00
#
_symmetry.space_group_name_H-M   'P 1'
#
loop_
_entity.id
_entity.type
_entity.pdbx_description
1 polymer ?
#
loop_
_entity_poly.entity_id
_entity_poly.type
_entity_poly.pdbx_seq_one_letter_code
_entity_poly.pdbx_strand_id
1 'polypeptide(L)'
;MHHRRPRRAAHATSPLRTNDRLQFETLEPRQVLSGVAELLLDVNSTPAVTPYDVSDYVVTGNVAYFNSGDLGDELWKTDGTPAGTTLVRRFVSSDSLVNVNGVLFFAASDGSNGVELWHTDGTTAGTTQVKDINPGEFASRPQSLANVDGVLYFRADDGVGGVELWKSDGTEAGTQLVKDIYPGVESSVLFGIAGLNGAIVFVADDGVNGLGIYRSDGTQQGTYFLKNVAPVVSSVEVNRRAFVEANGKLYFAASGSDNDVELWTTDGTSAGTTRVKNINPTGASKPSQLLNVNGTLFFAAHRTGSGVELWKSDGTEAGTMLVKDIQPGAAGSVVGKLAAFGDKLLFVANDGIHGAEPWITDGAADGTLLLADVALNTNDASPSTPVNVNGVYYFSANDGVHGDELWRTDGTAAGTRMVLDIAPGARSSAPRYFTNVNGTLYFVANNGVTGLELWRSDGSAAGTALVREISPGLSNLPPRRLTNVDGILYFAVTDGVAGVEPWKSDGTAAGTVMVGNVQPGSASSDPFDFVSLNGAVYFGAANNIWKTSGDGTPPTPLINLGGISSPSQLTRVGNQLFFNLFRSNLGGELWVSDGTVAGTRLVKDIQPGAGSSLNTQSPFVECNGILYFAATTNQTGTELWRSDGTEAGTYLVRDISNAAGSPSSSPRYLTNVNGQLFFIANDGKNGFEPWLSDGSPAGTRLARDIAPGPLTSFPYYVGSSLPRIAVIDDWLYFIAPSNDVPTIFRVNGLRGDVELLTDGFINSTQQDGPRWLANVNGSLALAYALPGGIEYGTEMWLLKETAFAGAGDYSTDGVVDGADFLAWQRSYGQSAPTPGTGADGSGNGLVNANDLTVWKDHFGETTVAPPSVAALDAAFENSDVAFEPLAIAAPSPRLSLGAAALTLRQAATVDDAARPQRTNHRQPPAPNQLPAPALTPAATPRSLSPQLPKSIPPAVNEAPQP
;
A
#
# COMPACT_ATOMS: atom_id res chain seq x y z
N MET A 1 -27.95 10.84 -51.46
CA MET A 1 -29.11 9.99 -51.86
C MET A 1 -29.28 8.86 -50.84
N HIS A 2 -30.44 8.19 -50.82
CA HIS A 2 -30.72 7.02 -49.96
C HIS A 2 -29.85 5.78 -50.38
N HIS A 3 -29.64 4.71 -49.58
CA HIS A 3 -30.69 3.80 -49.08
C HIS A 3 -30.28 2.80 -47.94
N ARG A 4 -31.23 2.62 -47.01
CA ARG A 4 -31.77 1.38 -46.36
C ARG A 4 -30.89 0.35 -45.61
N ARG A 5 -31.50 -0.15 -44.52
CA ARG A 5 -31.28 -1.37 -43.66
C ARG A 5 -31.64 -2.68 -44.44
N PRO A 6 -31.77 -3.95 -43.89
CA PRO A 6 -31.84 -4.42 -42.46
C PRO A 6 -31.46 -5.89 -42.01
N ARG A 7 -31.38 -6.09 -40.66
CA ARG A 7 -31.95 -7.19 -39.79
C ARG A 7 -31.40 -8.66 -39.70
N ARG A 8 -31.28 -9.10 -38.41
CA ARG A 8 -31.67 -10.41 -37.75
C ARG A 8 -30.87 -11.71 -38.06
N ALA A 9 -30.86 -12.77 -37.22
CA ALA A 9 -31.09 -12.99 -35.76
C ALA A 9 -30.85 -14.49 -35.36
N ALA A 10 -30.77 -14.80 -34.05
CA ALA A 10 -30.93 -16.14 -33.41
C ALA A 10 -29.80 -17.19 -33.63
N HIS A 11 -29.64 -18.32 -32.88
CA HIS A 11 -29.90 -18.81 -31.49
C HIS A 11 -29.39 -20.28 -31.41
N ALA A 12 -29.12 -20.98 -30.28
CA ALA A 12 -28.85 -20.68 -28.86
C ALA A 12 -28.32 -21.98 -28.15
N THR A 13 -28.05 -21.95 -26.83
CA THR A 13 -27.71 -23.13 -25.97
C THR A 13 -28.99 -23.85 -25.47
N SER A 14 -29.04 -24.89 -24.60
CA SER A 14 -28.12 -25.57 -23.64
C SER A 14 -28.65 -27.04 -23.43
N PRO A 15 -28.30 -27.91 -22.42
CA PRO A 15 -27.53 -27.74 -21.16
C PRO A 15 -26.45 -28.86 -20.90
N LEU A 16 -26.16 -29.17 -19.63
CA LEU A 16 -25.11 -30.09 -19.12
C LEU A 16 -25.64 -31.13 -18.10
N ARG A 17 -24.80 -32.11 -17.72
CA ARG A 17 -25.06 -33.01 -16.59
C ARG A 17 -23.77 -33.44 -15.85
N THR A 18 -23.57 -32.87 -14.66
CA THR A 18 -22.91 -33.41 -13.44
C THR A 18 -21.58 -34.19 -13.54
N ASN A 19 -20.65 -33.77 -12.65
CA ASN A 19 -19.41 -34.43 -12.22
C ASN A 19 -18.20 -34.32 -13.17
N ASP A 20 -17.25 -33.47 -12.79
CA ASP A 20 -15.94 -34.00 -12.37
C ASP A 20 -15.39 -33.16 -11.21
N ARG A 21 -14.24 -33.55 -10.63
CA ARG A 21 -13.69 -32.98 -9.39
C ARG A 21 -12.82 -31.75 -9.62
N LEU A 22 -12.81 -30.86 -8.62
CA LEU A 22 -11.77 -29.87 -8.40
C LEU A 22 -10.40 -30.56 -8.43
N GLN A 23 -9.58 -30.21 -9.41
CA GLN A 23 -8.13 -30.21 -9.24
C GLN A 23 -7.75 -28.76 -8.96
N PHE A 24 -7.34 -28.47 -7.72
CA PHE A 24 -6.07 -27.79 -7.63
C PHE A 24 -5.05 -28.83 -8.13
N GLU A 25 -4.04 -28.50 -8.91
CA GLU A 25 -2.75 -29.15 -8.67
C GLU A 25 -1.93 -28.15 -7.79
N THR A 26 -0.60 -27.97 -7.78
CA THR A 26 0.16 -27.16 -6.76
C THR A 26 1.66 -26.56 -7.01
N LEU A 27 2.01 -25.25 -6.97
CA LEU A 27 3.29 -24.61 -6.43
C LEU A 27 4.77 -24.63 -7.06
N GLU A 28 5.44 -23.44 -7.29
CA GLU A 28 6.56 -23.14 -8.28
C GLU A 28 7.88 -22.31 -7.97
N PRO A 29 8.93 -22.39 -8.85
CA PRO A 29 10.23 -21.61 -8.87
C PRO A 29 10.64 -20.18 -9.50
N ARG A 30 9.99 -19.00 -9.36
CA ARG A 30 10.27 -17.70 -10.15
C ARG A 30 11.57 -16.83 -9.77
N GLN A 31 11.85 -15.61 -10.33
CA GLN A 31 13.11 -14.76 -10.15
C GLN A 31 12.93 -13.19 -9.85
N VAL A 32 13.97 -12.36 -9.49
CA VAL A 32 14.01 -10.82 -9.37
C VAL A 32 15.42 -10.10 -9.36
N LEU A 33 15.61 -8.82 -9.83
CA LEU A 33 16.85 -7.96 -9.63
C LEU A 33 16.92 -7.02 -8.44
N SER A 34 16.32 -7.46 -7.35
CA SER A 34 17.10 -7.42 -6.15
C SER A 34 16.91 -8.76 -5.41
N GLY A 35 16.83 -9.93 -6.07
CA GLY A 35 16.51 -11.26 -5.47
C GLY A 35 15.20 -12.09 -5.90
N VAL A 36 14.12 -12.41 -5.08
CA VAL A 36 12.81 -13.17 -5.27
C VAL A 36 11.71 -13.08 -4.11
N ALA A 37 10.87 -14.12 -3.84
CA ALA A 37 9.39 -14.15 -4.03
C ALA A 37 8.41 -15.01 -3.06
N GLU A 38 7.93 -14.70 -1.80
CA GLU A 38 6.98 -15.50 -0.88
C GLU A 38 5.38 -15.43 -0.97
N LEU A 39 4.61 -16.50 -1.36
CA LEU A 39 3.11 -16.72 -1.44
C LEU A 39 2.77 -17.99 -0.55
N LEU A 40 1.84 -18.36 0.41
CA LEU A 40 0.65 -17.98 1.26
C LEU A 40 -0.80 -18.67 1.12
N LEU A 41 -1.96 -17.93 1.03
CA LEU A 41 -3.43 -18.28 1.06
C LEU A 41 -4.38 -17.82 -0.11
N ASP A 42 -5.40 -18.59 -0.54
CA ASP A 42 -6.61 -18.04 -1.25
C ASP A 42 -7.77 -17.60 -0.30
N VAL A 43 -8.57 -16.55 -0.58
CA VAL A 43 -9.85 -16.28 0.15
C VAL A 43 -11.11 -16.36 -0.70
N ASN A 44 -11.01 -16.60 -2.01
CA ASN A 44 -12.21 -16.82 -2.82
C ASN A 44 -12.79 -18.21 -2.48
N SER A 45 -14.04 -18.21 -2.00
CA SER A 45 -14.59 -19.36 -1.28
C SER A 45 -15.56 -20.23 -2.09
N THR A 46 -16.02 -19.70 -3.22
CA THR A 46 -16.76 -20.43 -4.25
C THR A 46 -16.24 -20.07 -5.65
N PRO A 47 -16.36 -20.95 -6.67
CA PRO A 47 -16.10 -20.59 -8.06
C PRO A 47 -17.16 -19.62 -8.59
N ALA A 48 -17.04 -18.35 -8.22
CA ALA A 48 -17.93 -17.28 -8.61
C ALA A 48 -17.84 -17.02 -10.12
N VAL A 49 -18.99 -16.88 -10.78
CA VAL A 49 -19.07 -16.54 -12.22
C VAL A 49 -18.49 -15.14 -12.51
N THR A 50 -18.42 -14.30 -11.48
CA THR A 50 -17.67 -13.03 -11.42
C THR A 50 -17.23 -12.81 -9.96
N PRO A 51 -15.94 -13.00 -9.60
CA PRO A 51 -15.45 -12.59 -8.29
C PRO A 51 -15.39 -11.06 -8.19
N TYR A 52 -15.53 -10.53 -6.96
CA TYR A 52 -15.34 -9.10 -6.68
C TYR A 52 -13.86 -8.82 -6.33
N ASP A 53 -13.30 -7.78 -6.96
CA ASP A 53 -11.93 -7.33 -6.68
C ASP A 53 -11.84 -6.76 -5.25
N VAL A 54 -10.65 -6.79 -4.63
CA VAL A 54 -10.44 -6.17 -3.29
C VAL A 54 -10.81 -4.69 -3.40
N SER A 55 -11.69 -4.17 -2.55
CA SER A 55 -12.38 -2.89 -2.84
C SER A 55 -11.93 -1.68 -2.04
N ASP A 56 -11.19 -1.85 -0.94
CA ASP A 56 -10.43 -0.79 -0.24
C ASP A 56 -9.45 -1.41 0.78
N TYR A 57 -8.47 -0.70 1.36
CA TYR A 57 -7.44 -1.24 2.31
C TYR A 57 -6.89 -0.21 3.35
N VAL A 58 -6.25 -0.67 4.45
CA VAL A 58 -5.39 0.12 5.36
C VAL A 58 -4.18 -0.62 5.94
N VAL A 59 -3.16 0.07 6.48
CA VAL A 59 -2.13 -0.45 7.44
C VAL A 59 -2.39 0.07 8.86
N THR A 60 -2.15 -0.77 9.89
CA THR A 60 -2.32 -0.41 11.32
C THR A 60 -1.27 -1.05 12.20
N GLY A 61 -0.49 -0.28 12.96
CA GLY A 61 0.73 -0.82 13.56
C GLY A 61 1.62 -1.45 12.48
N ASN A 62 2.10 -2.68 12.68
CA ASN A 62 2.44 -3.53 11.56
C ASN A 62 1.18 -4.35 11.25
N VAL A 63 0.44 -4.06 10.17
CA VAL A 63 -0.73 -4.86 9.74
C VAL A 63 -1.39 -4.40 8.44
N ALA A 64 -2.50 -5.05 8.06
CA ALA A 64 -3.54 -4.46 7.24
C ALA A 64 -5.00 -4.69 7.63
N TYR A 65 -5.86 -3.94 6.92
CA TYR A 65 -7.32 -3.98 6.82
C TYR A 65 -7.69 -3.88 5.32
N PHE A 66 -8.82 -4.43 4.82
CA PHE A 66 -9.34 -4.21 3.45
C PHE A 66 -10.69 -4.90 3.17
N ASN A 67 -11.48 -4.51 2.18
CA ASN A 67 -12.73 -5.22 1.81
C ASN A 67 -12.50 -6.37 0.80
N SER A 68 -13.22 -7.50 0.95
CA SER A 68 -13.15 -8.67 0.03
C SER A 68 -14.34 -9.64 0.26
N GLY A 69 -14.33 -10.79 -0.42
CA GLY A 69 -15.37 -11.84 -0.34
C GLY A 69 -16.41 -11.81 -1.46
N ASP A 70 -17.26 -12.84 -1.53
CA ASP A 70 -18.16 -13.14 -2.66
C ASP A 70 -19.14 -11.99 -3.08
N LEU A 71 -19.33 -10.96 -2.24
CA LEU A 71 -20.12 -9.74 -2.53
C LEU A 71 -19.41 -8.40 -2.22
N GLY A 72 -18.18 -8.43 -1.68
CA GLY A 72 -17.42 -7.23 -1.30
C GLY A 72 -17.96 -6.42 -0.11
N ASP A 73 -18.94 -6.95 0.62
CA ASP A 73 -19.61 -6.38 1.80
C ASP A 73 -19.00 -6.84 3.15
N GLU A 74 -17.93 -7.63 3.07
CA GLU A 74 -17.19 -8.15 4.20
C GLU A 74 -15.85 -7.42 4.32
N LEU A 75 -15.50 -6.97 5.53
CA LEU A 75 -14.31 -6.14 5.74
C LEU A 75 -13.13 -6.93 6.34
N TRP A 76 -12.26 -7.43 5.47
CA TRP A 76 -10.99 -8.18 5.63
C TRP A 76 -9.76 -7.27 5.96
N LYS A 77 -8.50 -7.71 5.67
CA LYS A 77 -7.26 -7.39 6.44
C LYS A 77 -5.96 -8.19 6.17
N THR A 78 -4.89 -7.91 6.91
CA THR A 78 -3.80 -8.87 7.14
C THR A 78 -2.96 -8.57 8.40
N ASP A 79 -2.15 -9.47 8.95
CA ASP A 79 -0.86 -9.25 9.67
C ASP A 79 0.24 -10.04 9.00
N GLY A 80 -0.09 -10.41 7.81
CA GLY A 80 -0.21 -11.77 7.54
C GLY A 80 -0.63 -12.61 8.75
N THR A 81 0.42 -13.13 9.39
CA THR A 81 0.81 -14.53 9.67
C THR A 81 0.07 -15.49 8.80
N PRO A 82 0.74 -16.52 8.19
CA PRO A 82 0.01 -17.62 7.61
C PRO A 82 -1.26 -17.95 8.42
N ALA A 83 -1.24 -17.72 9.76
CA ALA A 83 -2.33 -17.13 10.56
C ALA A 83 -3.52 -16.46 9.89
N GLY A 84 -3.81 -15.21 10.21
CA GLY A 84 -5.11 -15.03 10.86
C GLY A 84 -6.17 -14.36 10.01
N THR A 85 -7.04 -15.03 9.22
CA THR A 85 -8.06 -14.37 8.32
C THR A 85 -9.61 -14.74 8.17
N THR A 86 -10.48 -14.99 9.18
CA THR A 86 -11.99 -15.13 9.11
C THR A 86 -12.74 -13.93 8.50
N LEU A 87 -14.07 -13.82 8.64
CA LEU A 87 -14.88 -12.61 8.93
C LEU A 87 -14.75 -12.14 10.39
N VAL A 88 -15.10 -10.98 10.94
CA VAL A 88 -15.77 -9.68 10.65
C VAL A 88 -17.21 -9.63 10.16
N ARG A 89 -17.78 -8.46 10.36
CA ARG A 89 -19.00 -7.92 9.80
C ARG A 89 -19.10 -8.28 8.34
N ARG A 90 -20.29 -8.74 8.01
CA ARG A 90 -20.98 -8.40 6.78
C ARG A 90 -21.82 -7.17 7.08
N PHE A 91 -21.56 -6.07 6.39
CA PHE A 91 -22.43 -4.89 6.45
C PHE A 91 -23.57 -5.02 5.44
N VAL A 92 -24.48 -4.04 5.39
CA VAL A 92 -25.26 -3.81 4.16
C VAL A 92 -24.40 -3.10 3.11
N SER A 93 -23.45 -2.26 3.56
CA SER A 93 -22.33 -1.72 2.78
C SER A 93 -21.23 -1.19 3.71
N SER A 94 -19.97 -1.26 3.28
CA SER A 94 -18.82 -0.63 3.96
C SER A 94 -17.76 -0.18 2.95
N ASP A 95 -17.42 1.11 2.94
CA ASP A 95 -16.49 1.72 1.97
C ASP A 95 -15.62 2.80 2.66
N SER A 96 -14.40 2.99 2.16
CA SER A 96 -13.45 4.02 2.55
C SER A 96 -12.90 3.84 3.96
N LEU A 97 -11.86 3.01 4.10
CA LEU A 97 -11.22 2.48 5.31
C LEU A 97 -9.92 3.23 5.64
N VAL A 98 -9.81 4.01 6.72
CA VAL A 98 -8.53 4.65 7.08
C VAL A 98 -8.20 4.62 8.58
N ASN A 99 -6.94 4.24 8.87
CA ASN A 99 -6.29 4.02 10.17
C ASN A 99 -5.11 4.97 10.37
N VAL A 100 -4.98 5.34 11.64
CA VAL A 100 -4.69 6.68 12.08
C VAL A 100 -4.33 6.58 13.56
N ASN A 101 -3.03 6.56 13.80
CA ASN A 101 -2.29 5.96 14.92
C ASN A 101 -3.07 4.93 15.78
N GLY A 102 -3.73 3.98 15.12
CA GLY A 102 -4.04 2.65 15.65
C GLY A 102 -5.49 2.18 15.49
N VAL A 103 -6.49 3.03 15.22
CA VAL A 103 -7.88 2.60 15.01
C VAL A 103 -8.51 3.31 13.79
N LEU A 104 -9.66 2.84 13.26
CA LEU A 104 -10.14 3.15 11.88
C LEU A 104 -11.63 3.53 11.73
N PHE A 105 -11.93 4.46 10.82
CA PHE A 105 -13.30 4.82 10.40
C PHE A 105 -13.60 4.44 8.94
N PHE A 106 -14.87 4.46 8.57
CA PHE A 106 -15.38 4.29 7.20
C PHE A 106 -16.85 4.71 7.08
N ALA A 107 -17.38 4.72 5.86
CA ALA A 107 -18.80 4.88 5.61
C ALA A 107 -19.49 3.51 5.61
N ALA A 108 -20.57 3.34 6.37
CA ALA A 108 -21.33 2.09 6.37
C ALA A 108 -22.81 2.26 6.74
N SER A 109 -23.56 1.16 6.64
CA SER A 109 -24.94 1.06 7.14
C SER A 109 -25.21 -0.30 7.78
N ASP A 110 -25.95 -0.25 8.89
CA ASP A 110 -26.64 -1.40 9.50
C ASP A 110 -28.08 -1.58 9.01
N GLY A 111 -28.59 -0.62 8.23
CA GLY A 111 -29.99 -0.55 7.78
C GLY A 111 -30.91 0.31 8.66
N SER A 112 -30.42 0.96 9.71
CA SER A 112 -31.23 1.78 10.63
C SER A 112 -31.25 3.27 10.24
N ASN A 113 -30.07 3.89 10.12
CA ASN A 113 -29.92 5.34 10.07
C ASN A 113 -29.26 5.85 8.76
N GLY A 114 -29.43 5.12 7.65
CA GLY A 114 -28.80 5.46 6.37
C GLY A 114 -27.33 5.02 6.24
N VAL A 115 -26.58 5.59 5.28
CA VAL A 115 -25.12 5.42 5.16
C VAL A 115 -24.45 6.60 5.83
N GLU A 116 -23.91 6.30 6.99
CA GLU A 116 -23.40 7.27 7.95
C GLU A 116 -21.91 7.09 8.14
N LEU A 117 -21.33 7.93 9.00
CA LEU A 117 -19.98 7.68 9.45
C LEU A 117 -20.03 6.55 10.46
N TRP A 118 -19.17 5.57 10.26
CA TRP A 118 -19.02 4.42 11.11
C TRP A 118 -17.60 4.33 11.61
N HIS A 119 -17.52 3.88 12.84
CA HIS A 119 -16.31 3.29 13.32
C HIS A 119 -16.14 1.86 12.83
N THR A 120 -14.97 1.17 13.12
CA THR A 120 -14.37 -1.17 14.76
C THR A 120 -13.14 -1.24 15.92
N ASP A 121 -12.50 -2.34 16.30
CA ASP A 121 -11.43 -2.34 17.30
C ASP A 121 -10.50 -3.55 17.22
N GLY A 122 -10.55 -4.23 16.07
CA GLY A 122 -9.96 -5.53 15.85
C GLY A 122 -10.53 -6.60 16.78
N THR A 123 -11.64 -6.32 17.46
CA THR A 123 -12.45 -7.22 18.27
C THR A 123 -13.93 -7.08 17.92
N THR A 124 -14.79 -7.99 18.36
CA THR A 124 -16.11 -8.00 17.73
C THR A 124 -17.08 -6.97 18.27
N ALA A 125 -17.13 -6.63 19.55
CA ALA A 125 -18.11 -5.63 19.99
C ALA A 125 -17.99 -4.34 19.19
N GLY A 126 -16.77 -3.94 18.87
CA GLY A 126 -16.41 -3.24 17.65
C GLY A 126 -17.45 -2.31 16.99
N THR A 127 -18.30 -2.85 16.09
CA THR A 127 -18.82 -2.10 14.93
C THR A 127 -20.08 -1.27 15.09
N THR A 128 -19.97 0.04 14.85
CA THR A 128 -20.98 0.99 15.31
C THR A 128 -20.93 2.40 14.66
N GLN A 129 -21.91 3.27 14.95
CA GLN A 129 -22.22 4.47 14.15
C GLN A 129 -21.91 5.78 14.87
N VAL A 130 -21.19 6.66 14.17
CA VAL A 130 -20.51 7.79 14.77
C VAL A 130 -21.44 8.93 15.23
N LYS A 131 -22.52 9.15 14.47
CA LYS A 131 -23.88 9.64 14.82
C LYS A 131 -24.62 9.78 13.48
N ASP A 132 -25.86 10.21 13.56
CA ASP A 132 -26.84 10.44 12.50
C ASP A 132 -26.80 11.91 11.98
N ILE A 133 -26.11 12.18 10.85
CA ILE A 133 -25.79 13.57 10.39
C ILE A 133 -26.95 14.28 9.77
N ASN A 134 -27.83 13.51 9.15
CA ASN A 134 -28.98 13.97 8.41
C ASN A 134 -30.23 13.40 9.11
N PRO A 135 -30.70 14.01 10.22
CA PRO A 135 -31.33 13.26 11.30
C PRO A 135 -32.52 12.37 10.91
N GLY A 136 -32.33 11.05 11.00
CA GLY A 136 -33.35 10.02 10.80
C GLY A 136 -32.88 8.86 9.91
N GLU A 137 -33.70 8.52 8.90
CA GLU A 137 -33.40 7.45 7.93
C GLU A 137 -32.54 7.95 6.74
N PHE A 138 -32.11 9.21 6.74
CA PHE A 138 -31.42 9.84 5.62
C PHE A 138 -29.91 9.67 5.72
N ALA A 139 -29.28 9.27 4.61
CA ALA A 139 -27.83 9.13 4.53
C ALA A 139 -27.15 10.50 4.35
N SER A 140 -26.16 10.75 5.19
CA SER A 140 -25.25 11.89 5.13
C SER A 140 -24.12 11.72 4.12
N ARG A 141 -23.72 10.48 3.82
CA ARG A 141 -22.74 10.13 2.77
C ARG A 141 -21.31 10.67 2.99
N PRO A 142 -20.64 10.34 4.13
CA PRO A 142 -19.21 10.58 4.37
C PRO A 142 -18.29 10.23 3.19
N GLN A 143 -17.44 11.16 2.73
CA GLN A 143 -16.40 10.91 1.71
C GLN A 143 -15.13 11.81 1.87
N SER A 144 -13.92 11.21 1.92
CA SER A 144 -12.50 11.71 1.98
C SER A 144 -11.45 11.49 3.17
N LEU A 145 -11.80 10.99 4.41
CA LEU A 145 -11.05 10.63 5.68
C LEU A 145 -9.72 11.36 5.70
N ALA A 146 -9.62 12.67 5.72
CA ALA A 146 -8.40 13.40 5.38
C ALA A 146 -7.76 14.14 6.56
N ASN A 147 -6.64 13.67 7.13
CA ASN A 147 -6.66 13.68 8.61
C ASN A 147 -5.31 13.93 9.37
N VAL A 148 -5.28 14.68 10.54
CA VAL A 148 -4.24 15.51 11.29
C VAL A 148 -3.92 15.08 12.69
N ASP A 149 -3.06 15.83 13.42
CA ASP A 149 -3.05 16.28 14.84
C ASP A 149 -4.34 16.15 15.65
N GLY A 150 -5.04 15.09 15.38
CA GLY A 150 -6.22 14.57 15.98
C GLY A 150 -7.48 14.33 15.17
N VAL A 151 -7.62 14.65 13.87
CA VAL A 151 -8.96 14.73 13.20
C VAL A 151 -9.01 14.76 11.65
N LEU A 152 -10.19 14.87 10.96
CA LEU A 152 -10.47 14.14 9.68
C LEU A 152 -11.07 14.71 8.31
N TYR A 153 -11.39 15.98 8.00
CA TYR A 153 -12.13 16.71 6.85
C TYR A 153 -13.39 16.35 5.83
N PHE A 154 -14.63 15.80 6.12
CA PHE A 154 -15.75 15.35 5.21
C PHE A 154 -16.33 16.38 4.30
N ARG A 155 -16.77 15.87 3.13
CA ARG A 155 -18.14 16.05 2.67
C ARG A 155 -19.06 14.94 3.18
N ALA A 156 -20.20 15.35 3.68
CA ALA A 156 -21.40 14.56 3.99
C ALA A 156 -22.55 15.56 3.81
N ASP A 157 -23.62 15.54 4.61
CA ASP A 157 -24.75 16.48 4.50
C ASP A 157 -25.53 16.49 5.83
N ASP A 158 -26.01 17.65 6.31
CA ASP A 158 -26.98 17.72 7.42
C ASP A 158 -28.44 17.99 6.98
N GLY A 159 -28.66 18.15 5.68
CA GLY A 159 -29.96 18.57 5.12
C GLY A 159 -30.25 20.06 5.24
N VAL A 160 -29.26 20.88 5.62
CA VAL A 160 -29.33 22.35 5.72
C VAL A 160 -28.34 23.00 4.76
N GLY A 161 -27.07 22.60 4.78
CA GLY A 161 -26.00 23.19 3.95
C GLY A 161 -25.64 22.42 2.68
N GLY A 162 -26.21 21.24 2.43
CA GLY A 162 -25.90 20.39 1.28
C GLY A 162 -24.56 19.65 1.39
N VAL A 163 -24.07 19.02 0.31
CA VAL A 163 -22.77 18.30 0.27
C VAL A 163 -21.59 19.26 0.16
N GLU A 164 -21.53 20.09 1.17
CA GLU A 164 -20.42 20.94 1.51
C GLU A 164 -19.38 20.15 2.26
N LEU A 165 -18.97 20.64 3.41
CA LEU A 165 -18.14 19.84 4.26
C LEU A 165 -18.71 19.65 5.68
N TRP A 166 -18.69 18.40 6.16
CA TRP A 166 -19.44 17.77 7.29
C TRP A 166 -18.50 16.85 8.14
N LYS A 167 -18.60 16.56 9.49
CA LYS A 167 -17.55 16.12 10.51
C LYS A 167 -17.99 15.34 11.72
N SER A 168 -16.97 14.90 12.47
CA SER A 168 -16.93 14.16 13.70
C SER A 168 -15.55 14.39 14.47
N ASP A 169 -15.33 14.48 15.83
CA ASP A 169 -13.97 14.60 16.50
C ASP A 169 -13.48 13.71 17.70
N GLY A 170 -14.32 13.19 18.60
CA GLY A 170 -14.00 12.35 19.79
C GLY A 170 -14.51 10.89 19.73
N THR A 171 -15.33 10.33 20.65
CA THR A 171 -16.18 10.81 21.78
C THR A 171 -17.67 10.49 21.61
N GLU A 172 -18.69 11.07 22.28
CA GLU A 172 -19.01 12.30 23.07
C GLU A 172 -19.56 13.58 22.38
N ALA A 173 -18.86 14.75 22.34
CA ALA A 173 -19.42 16.03 21.80
C ALA A 173 -18.42 17.12 21.31
N GLY A 174 -17.64 16.87 20.27
CA GLY A 174 -16.88 17.93 19.62
C GLY A 174 -17.14 17.95 18.14
N THR A 175 -17.49 19.16 17.72
CA THR A 175 -18.74 19.36 17.03
C THR A 175 -18.86 20.79 16.46
N GLN A 176 -19.04 21.04 15.12
CA GLN A 176 -19.29 22.27 14.26
C GLN A 176 -18.90 22.23 12.71
N LEU A 177 -19.28 23.27 11.90
CA LEU A 177 -19.66 23.38 10.43
C LEU A 177 -18.70 24.01 9.32
N VAL A 178 -17.36 23.80 9.16
CA VAL A 178 -16.50 24.96 8.71
C VAL A 178 -16.78 25.75 7.42
N LYS A 179 -17.33 25.18 6.34
CA LYS A 179 -17.83 26.02 5.25
C LYS A 179 -18.86 25.31 4.39
N ASP A 180 -19.92 26.07 4.23
CA ASP A 180 -20.83 26.25 3.11
C ASP A 180 -20.11 26.85 1.87
N ILE A 181 -19.23 26.05 1.22
CA ILE A 181 -18.20 26.50 0.27
C ILE A 181 -18.82 27.07 -0.99
N TYR A 182 -19.93 26.49 -1.40
CA TYR A 182 -20.84 26.98 -2.42
C TYR A 182 -22.10 27.57 -1.73
N PRO A 183 -22.11 28.87 -1.36
CA PRO A 183 -22.94 29.34 -0.25
C PRO A 183 -24.47 29.17 -0.43
N GLY A 184 -25.11 28.42 0.45
CA GLY A 184 -26.55 28.32 0.61
C GLY A 184 -27.06 26.91 0.90
N VAL A 185 -27.53 26.24 -0.16
CA VAL A 185 -28.13 24.88 -0.13
C VAL A 185 -27.67 24.02 -1.33
N GLU A 186 -26.68 24.51 -2.06
CA GLU A 186 -26.06 23.77 -3.16
C GLU A 186 -24.91 22.93 -2.58
N SER A 187 -23.90 22.54 -3.37
CA SER A 187 -22.86 21.64 -2.88
C SER A 187 -21.57 21.85 -3.64
N SER A 188 -20.53 22.20 -2.91
CA SER A 188 -19.18 22.25 -3.44
C SER A 188 -18.74 20.86 -3.91
N VAL A 189 -17.87 20.87 -4.92
CA VAL A 189 -17.06 19.69 -5.18
C VAL A 189 -16.20 19.46 -3.94
N LEU A 190 -16.10 18.24 -3.43
CA LEU A 190 -15.08 17.85 -2.44
C LEU A 190 -14.35 16.60 -2.95
N PHE A 191 -13.07 16.70 -3.30
CA PHE A 191 -12.22 15.51 -3.38
C PHE A 191 -10.85 15.68 -2.75
N GLY A 192 -10.44 14.65 -1.99
CA GLY A 192 -9.07 14.40 -1.55
C GLY A 192 -8.54 15.39 -0.53
N ILE A 193 -8.27 14.95 0.70
CA ILE A 193 -7.71 15.87 1.70
C ILE A 193 -6.62 15.23 2.59
N ALA A 194 -5.82 16.12 3.16
CA ALA A 194 -4.54 15.97 3.87
C ALA A 194 -3.89 17.37 3.95
N GLY A 195 -2.67 17.48 4.49
CA GLY A 195 -2.01 18.78 4.54
C GLY A 195 -0.64 18.79 5.16
N LEU A 196 -0.07 19.98 5.13
CA LEU A 196 1.34 20.35 5.11
C LEU A 196 1.69 21.11 6.37
N ASN A 197 2.39 20.63 7.39
CA ASN A 197 3.03 21.55 8.35
C ASN A 197 2.10 22.43 9.27
N GLY A 198 0.82 22.64 8.97
CA GLY A 198 0.05 23.85 9.34
C GLY A 198 -0.60 24.55 8.11
N ALA A 199 -0.14 24.23 6.92
CA ALA A 199 -0.62 24.54 5.57
C ALA A 199 -1.25 23.33 4.76
N ILE A 200 -1.40 23.45 3.42
CA ILE A 200 -2.73 23.53 2.72
C ILE A 200 -3.65 22.20 2.62
N VAL A 201 -4.74 21.86 1.82
CA VAL A 201 -5.45 22.41 0.58
C VAL A 201 -6.74 21.78 -0.25
N PHE A 202 -7.64 20.79 0.05
CA PHE A 202 -8.61 19.91 -0.82
C PHE A 202 -9.26 20.32 -2.17
N VAL A 203 -9.86 19.50 -3.07
CA VAL A 203 -10.57 20.05 -4.27
C VAL A 203 -11.98 20.64 -4.05
N ALA A 204 -12.18 21.94 -4.35
CA ALA A 204 -13.44 22.72 -4.30
C ALA A 204 -13.97 23.20 -5.65
N ASP A 205 -15.26 23.59 -5.64
CA ASP A 205 -15.81 24.74 -6.39
C ASP A 205 -16.50 25.73 -5.43
N ASP A 206 -16.49 27.03 -5.71
CA ASP A 206 -17.06 28.11 -4.87
C ASP A 206 -18.17 28.93 -5.56
N GLY A 207 -18.55 28.54 -6.78
CA GLY A 207 -19.59 29.20 -7.58
C GLY A 207 -19.19 30.57 -8.18
N VAL A 208 -18.03 31.11 -7.83
CA VAL A 208 -17.52 32.40 -8.30
C VAL A 208 -16.33 32.22 -9.24
N ASN A 209 -15.49 31.25 -8.94
CA ASN A 209 -14.19 31.04 -9.56
C ASN A 209 -14.14 29.75 -10.42
N GLY A 210 -14.82 28.66 -10.03
CA GLY A 210 -14.83 27.36 -10.74
C GLY A 210 -14.21 26.24 -9.90
N LEU A 211 -13.69 25.15 -10.50
CA LEU A 211 -13.04 24.00 -9.81
C LEU A 211 -11.53 24.21 -9.59
N GLY A 212 -10.93 24.02 -8.39
CA GLY A 212 -9.57 24.59 -8.21
C GLY A 212 -8.59 24.35 -7.05
N ILE A 213 -8.22 25.41 -6.28
CA ILE A 213 -7.00 25.58 -5.42
C ILE A 213 -6.96 26.76 -4.34
N TYR A 214 -6.73 26.59 -2.96
CA TYR A 214 -7.16 27.47 -1.75
C TYR A 214 -6.16 27.86 -0.58
N ARG A 215 -6.71 28.64 0.42
CA ARG A 215 -6.22 29.27 1.70
C ARG A 215 -7.15 28.95 2.94
N SER A 216 -6.68 29.04 4.21
CA SER A 216 -7.53 29.21 5.42
C SER A 216 -6.86 30.02 6.60
N ASP A 217 -7.25 29.91 7.91
CA ASP A 217 -6.55 30.39 9.19
C ASP A 217 -6.72 29.79 10.78
N GLY A 218 -8.40 28.72 12.01
CA GLY A 218 -9.75 28.00 11.97
C GLY A 218 -11.01 28.85 11.87
N THR A 219 -11.53 29.36 13.00
CA THR A 219 -12.91 29.83 13.27
C THR A 219 -13.61 30.58 12.12
N GLN A 220 -13.99 29.86 11.06
CA GLN A 220 -14.45 30.33 9.75
C GLN A 220 -13.57 31.35 9.00
N GLN A 221 -12.60 32.02 9.64
CA GLN A 221 -12.06 33.31 9.19
C GLN A 221 -10.88 33.26 8.21
N GLY A 222 -10.42 32.09 7.75
CA GLY A 222 -9.28 31.93 6.83
C GLY A 222 -9.34 32.58 5.44
N THR A 223 -9.60 33.89 5.36
CA THR A 223 -10.43 34.72 4.46
C THR A 223 -10.01 35.20 3.07
N TYR A 224 -9.77 34.35 2.06
CA TYR A 224 -10.02 34.75 0.65
C TYR A 224 -10.41 33.59 -0.30
N PHE A 225 -9.61 33.27 -1.32
CA PHE A 225 -9.78 32.24 -2.38
C PHE A 225 -8.44 32.16 -3.15
N LEU A 226 -8.01 31.06 -3.84
CA LEU A 226 -6.64 31.01 -4.40
C LEU A 226 -6.33 30.92 -5.94
N LYS A 227 -6.52 29.92 -6.86
CA LYS A 227 -6.12 30.05 -8.33
C LYS A 227 -6.77 29.16 -9.40
N ASN A 228 -6.90 29.57 -10.68
CA ASN A 228 -7.34 28.73 -11.81
C ASN A 228 -6.32 27.72 -12.42
N VAL A 229 -6.61 26.42 -12.32
CA VAL A 229 -6.42 25.36 -13.36
C VAL A 229 -7.52 24.28 -13.21
N ALA A 230 -7.58 23.33 -14.14
CA ALA A 230 -8.32 22.08 -13.99
C ALA A 230 -7.41 20.93 -13.50
N PRO A 231 -7.38 20.60 -12.18
CA PRO A 231 -6.77 19.37 -11.70
C PRO A 231 -7.35 18.13 -12.41
N VAL A 232 -6.55 17.43 -13.22
CA VAL A 232 -6.99 16.22 -13.95
C VAL A 232 -6.76 14.98 -13.10
N VAL A 233 -7.72 14.54 -12.31
CA VAL A 233 -7.66 13.18 -11.77
C VAL A 233 -7.85 12.29 -12.99
N SER A 234 -6.85 11.47 -13.34
CA SER A 234 -7.19 10.26 -14.10
C SER A 234 -8.09 9.37 -13.19
N SER A 235 -8.83 8.39 -13.75
CA SER A 235 -9.67 7.31 -13.02
C SER A 235 -8.58 4.75 -11.81
N VAL A 236 -7.42 4.54 -11.04
CA VAL A 236 -6.87 3.34 -10.32
C VAL A 236 -6.37 3.56 -8.88
N GLU A 237 -6.29 4.82 -8.41
CA GLU A 237 -6.68 5.15 -7.04
C GLU A 237 -7.84 6.14 -7.14
N VAL A 238 -9.01 5.53 -7.21
CA VAL A 238 -10.21 6.09 -6.61
C VAL A 238 -9.83 6.77 -5.29
N ASN A 239 -10.45 7.92 -5.03
CA ASN A 239 -10.50 8.55 -3.72
C ASN A 239 -9.18 9.13 -3.19
N ARG A 240 -8.21 8.29 -2.86
CA ARG A 240 -7.34 8.53 -1.71
C ARG A 240 -5.97 9.11 -2.03
N ARG A 241 -5.52 9.10 -3.29
CA ARG A 241 -4.30 9.76 -3.84
C ARG A 241 -4.77 10.78 -4.82
N ALA A 242 -3.96 11.80 -5.01
CA ALA A 242 -3.68 12.22 -6.37
C ALA A 242 -2.31 12.93 -6.47
N PHE A 243 -1.29 12.55 -5.65
CA PHE A 243 -0.21 13.52 -5.37
C PHE A 243 1.18 13.10 -4.83
N VAL A 244 1.40 12.22 -3.83
CA VAL A 244 2.71 12.08 -3.12
C VAL A 244 3.36 13.31 -2.45
N GLU A 245 4.46 13.13 -1.71
CA GLU A 245 5.30 14.17 -1.07
C GLU A 245 6.80 13.98 -1.43
N ALA A 246 7.57 14.94 -2.03
CA ALA A 246 9.04 15.13 -1.94
C ALA A 246 9.58 16.53 -1.69
N ASN A 247 10.81 16.57 -1.15
CA ASN A 247 11.78 17.66 -1.06
C ASN A 247 11.33 19.07 -0.57
N GLY A 248 10.04 19.44 -0.43
CA GLY A 248 9.63 20.48 0.51
C GLY A 248 8.56 21.46 0.04
N LYS A 249 8.91 22.30 -0.94
CA LYS A 249 7.93 22.97 -1.80
C LYS A 249 7.04 21.85 -2.34
N LEU A 250 5.81 22.11 -2.79
CA LEU A 250 4.85 21.03 -3.26
C LEU A 250 4.97 21.27 -4.82
N TYR A 251 5.08 20.30 -5.74
CA TYR A 251 5.32 20.48 -7.21
C TYR A 251 4.36 19.61 -8.01
N PHE A 252 3.54 20.07 -8.98
CA PHE A 252 2.46 19.18 -9.50
C PHE A 252 1.86 19.35 -10.92
N ALA A 253 1.05 18.42 -11.49
CA ALA A 253 0.17 18.33 -12.71
C ALA A 253 -0.92 19.38 -13.23
N ALA A 254 -2.23 19.03 -13.32
CA ALA A 254 -3.44 19.74 -13.85
C ALA A 254 -3.72 19.90 -15.37
N SER A 255 -3.74 21.15 -15.84
CA SER A 255 -3.79 21.64 -17.23
C SER A 255 -3.61 23.17 -17.17
N GLY A 256 -2.70 23.77 -17.93
CA GLY A 256 -2.61 25.23 -18.00
C GLY A 256 -3.76 25.86 -18.79
N SER A 257 -3.72 27.18 -19.02
CA SER A 257 -4.64 27.86 -19.96
C SER A 257 -4.47 27.41 -21.43
N ASP A 258 -3.42 26.62 -21.68
CA ASP A 258 -3.11 25.94 -22.93
C ASP A 258 -3.87 24.60 -23.10
N ASN A 259 -4.44 24.05 -22.01
CA ASN A 259 -4.94 22.66 -21.92
C ASN A 259 -3.87 21.61 -22.33
N ASP A 260 -2.59 21.98 -22.21
CA ASP A 260 -1.45 21.07 -22.36
C ASP A 260 -1.19 20.38 -21.02
N VAL A 261 -0.58 19.19 -21.01
CA VAL A 261 -0.78 18.25 -19.89
C VAL A 261 0.47 17.37 -19.49
N GLU A 262 1.34 17.85 -18.56
CA GLU A 262 2.66 17.43 -17.93
C GLU A 262 3.07 18.10 -16.45
N LEU A 263 4.27 18.50 -15.89
CA LEU A 263 4.50 19.42 -14.65
C LEU A 263 5.57 20.67 -14.51
N TRP A 264 6.09 21.05 -13.33
CA TRP A 264 5.60 22.23 -12.59
C TRP A 264 6.04 22.31 -11.06
N THR A 265 6.05 23.49 -10.40
CA THR A 265 6.44 23.73 -8.97
C THR A 265 5.47 24.65 -8.22
N THR A 266 5.01 24.37 -7.00
CA THR A 266 4.44 25.39 -6.09
C THR A 266 5.25 25.56 -4.82
N ASP A 267 4.81 26.45 -3.95
CA ASP A 267 5.43 26.65 -2.66
C ASP A 267 4.49 26.86 -1.48
N GLY A 268 3.25 27.32 -1.67
CA GLY A 268 2.63 28.06 -0.56
C GLY A 268 1.95 29.38 -0.92
N THR A 269 1.90 29.77 -2.21
CA THR A 269 1.54 31.13 -2.65
C THR A 269 1.13 31.20 -4.14
N SER A 270 0.73 32.39 -4.62
CA SER A 270 0.62 32.77 -6.05
C SER A 270 1.91 32.63 -6.85
N ALA A 271 3.04 32.55 -6.15
CA ALA A 271 4.36 32.89 -6.67
C ALA A 271 5.28 31.68 -6.80
N GLY A 272 5.02 30.58 -6.10
CA GLY A 272 5.46 29.25 -6.58
C GLY A 272 4.99 28.97 -8.02
N THR A 273 3.95 29.68 -8.45
CA THR A 273 2.84 29.18 -9.27
C THR A 273 2.91 29.61 -10.79
N THR A 274 4.12 29.63 -11.45
CA THR A 274 4.38 29.61 -12.96
C THR A 274 5.59 28.72 -13.47
N ARG A 275 5.61 28.17 -14.74
CA ARG A 275 6.21 26.88 -15.31
C ARG A 275 7.46 26.15 -14.69
N VAL A 276 7.56 24.79 -14.82
CA VAL A 276 8.84 24.03 -14.65
C VAL A 276 9.37 23.34 -15.92
N LYS A 277 8.60 22.61 -16.75
CA LYS A 277 9.10 22.20 -18.09
C LYS A 277 7.99 22.08 -19.14
N ASN A 278 8.34 21.54 -20.30
CA ASN A 278 7.50 20.74 -21.19
C ASN A 278 8.33 19.53 -21.67
N ILE A 279 7.95 18.29 -21.31
CA ILE A 279 8.62 17.04 -21.73
C ILE A 279 8.40 16.78 -23.20
N ASN A 280 7.18 17.02 -23.66
CA ASN A 280 6.71 16.62 -24.96
C ASN A 280 6.20 17.84 -25.74
N PRO A 281 7.07 18.60 -26.43
CA PRO A 281 6.71 19.86 -27.12
C PRO A 281 5.73 19.71 -28.31
N THR A 282 5.11 18.53 -28.42
CA THR A 282 4.09 18.15 -29.40
C THR A 282 2.72 17.85 -28.75
N GLY A 283 2.61 17.96 -27.42
CA GLY A 283 1.37 17.86 -26.63
C GLY A 283 1.52 16.95 -25.39
N ALA A 284 0.54 17.00 -24.50
CA ALA A 284 0.38 16.19 -23.27
C ALA A 284 1.27 14.94 -23.14
N SER A 285 2.04 14.86 -22.06
CA SER A 285 2.94 13.73 -21.79
C SER A 285 2.26 12.58 -21.02
N LYS A 286 1.11 12.78 -20.38
CA LYS A 286 0.37 11.73 -19.62
C LYS A 286 1.12 10.84 -18.59
N PRO A 287 2.10 11.34 -17.82
CA PRO A 287 2.48 10.78 -16.54
C PRO A 287 1.31 10.27 -15.71
N SER A 288 1.58 9.27 -14.87
CA SER A 288 0.61 8.69 -13.95
C SER A 288 1.34 8.23 -12.65
N GLN A 289 0.63 8.10 -11.55
CA GLN A 289 0.98 7.61 -10.19
C GLN A 289 2.26 7.92 -9.28
N LEU A 290 3.15 8.90 -9.51
CA LEU A 290 3.87 9.73 -8.48
C LEU A 290 4.53 9.19 -7.18
N LEU A 291 5.84 9.39 -6.90
CA LEU A 291 6.64 8.80 -5.68
C LEU A 291 7.71 9.99 -5.43
N ASN A 292 7.98 10.29 -4.15
CA ASN A 292 9.31 10.60 -3.58
C ASN A 292 10.13 9.43 -3.04
N VAL A 293 11.41 9.38 -3.43
CA VAL A 293 12.61 8.55 -3.11
C VAL A 293 13.79 9.23 -2.37
N ASN A 294 13.56 10.27 -1.60
CA ASN A 294 14.42 10.99 -0.64
C ASN A 294 14.01 12.47 -0.86
N GLY A 295 13.99 12.94 -2.12
CA GLY A 295 13.38 14.20 -2.57
C GLY A 295 13.49 14.54 -4.08
N THR A 296 14.62 14.26 -4.73
CA THR A 296 14.79 14.26 -6.20
C THR A 296 13.95 13.22 -7.03
N LEU A 297 12.57 13.25 -7.05
CA LEU A 297 11.28 12.54 -7.56
C LEU A 297 10.97 11.82 -8.98
N PHE A 298 10.65 10.50 -9.14
CA PHE A 298 10.75 9.64 -10.40
C PHE A 298 9.43 9.16 -11.09
N PHE A 299 9.38 8.91 -12.43
CA PHE A 299 8.09 8.90 -13.18
C PHE A 299 7.98 8.36 -14.64
N ALA A 300 6.74 8.41 -15.17
CA ALA A 300 6.31 8.25 -16.56
C ALA A 300 6.20 9.54 -17.29
N ALA A 301 6.64 9.56 -18.54
CA ALA A 301 6.11 10.53 -19.47
C ALA A 301 6.22 10.08 -20.91
N HIS A 302 5.13 10.29 -21.64
CA HIS A 302 5.06 10.25 -23.08
C HIS A 302 5.99 11.33 -23.63
N ARG A 303 6.96 10.89 -24.41
CA ARG A 303 7.79 11.76 -25.22
C ARG A 303 7.85 11.18 -26.63
N THR A 304 7.44 11.99 -27.59
CA THR A 304 7.49 11.64 -29.01
C THR A 304 8.90 11.20 -29.41
N GLY A 305 9.08 9.89 -29.60
CA GLY A 305 10.36 9.25 -29.94
C GLY A 305 10.79 8.12 -29.00
N SER A 306 10.31 8.11 -27.77
CA SER A 306 10.60 7.12 -26.71
C SER A 306 9.30 6.69 -26.01
N GLY A 307 8.26 6.38 -26.80
CA GLY A 307 6.89 6.09 -26.34
C GLY A 307 6.39 6.95 -25.18
N VAL A 308 5.75 6.30 -24.20
CA VAL A 308 5.88 6.71 -22.81
C VAL A 308 7.11 6.01 -22.30
N GLU A 309 8.04 6.75 -21.72
CA GLU A 309 9.24 6.17 -21.13
C GLU A 309 9.42 6.60 -19.67
N LEU A 310 10.60 6.32 -19.13
CA LEU A 310 10.98 6.49 -17.75
C LEU A 310 11.80 7.75 -17.49
N TRP A 311 11.53 8.41 -16.37
CA TRP A 311 12.09 9.72 -16.13
C TRP A 311 12.36 10.08 -14.68
N LYS A 312 13.10 11.20 -14.57
CA LYS A 312 13.57 11.84 -13.36
C LYS A 312 13.74 13.35 -13.58
N SER A 313 13.56 14.22 -12.60
CA SER A 313 13.92 15.66 -12.57
C SER A 313 15.04 16.10 -11.56
N ASP A 314 14.98 17.29 -10.96
CA ASP A 314 15.49 17.74 -9.62
C ASP A 314 14.58 18.79 -8.94
N GLY A 315 13.48 19.16 -9.59
CA GLY A 315 12.65 20.31 -9.21
C GLY A 315 12.97 21.55 -10.02
N THR A 316 13.77 21.39 -11.05
CA THR A 316 14.01 22.39 -12.07
C THR A 316 13.78 21.76 -13.43
N GLU A 317 13.67 22.62 -14.44
CA GLU A 317 13.68 22.19 -15.83
C GLU A 317 14.92 21.38 -16.19
N ALA A 318 16.04 21.57 -15.49
CA ALA A 318 17.34 21.02 -15.84
C ALA A 318 17.52 19.57 -15.36
N GLY A 319 17.17 19.26 -14.10
CA GLY A 319 17.21 17.88 -13.63
C GLY A 319 16.24 17.00 -14.43
N THR A 320 15.19 17.56 -15.03
CA THR A 320 14.20 16.82 -15.84
C THR A 320 14.82 16.14 -17.07
N MET A 321 15.01 14.83 -16.95
CA MET A 321 15.59 13.93 -17.93
C MET A 321 14.94 12.53 -17.91
N LEU A 322 14.99 11.89 -19.07
CA LEU A 322 14.79 10.46 -19.22
C LEU A 322 15.86 9.71 -18.41
N VAL A 323 15.54 8.56 -17.79
CA VAL A 323 16.54 7.75 -17.09
C VAL A 323 17.17 6.71 -18.02
N LYS A 324 16.33 6.04 -18.79
CA LYS A 324 16.69 5.03 -19.79
C LYS A 324 15.54 4.95 -20.81
N ASP A 325 15.89 4.57 -22.04
CA ASP A 325 14.96 4.06 -23.06
C ASP A 325 15.03 2.53 -22.95
N ILE A 326 14.02 1.95 -22.32
CA ILE A 326 13.99 0.57 -21.82
C ILE A 326 13.54 -0.41 -22.90
N GLN A 327 12.55 0.00 -23.70
CA GLN A 327 12.08 -0.73 -24.88
C GLN A 327 12.44 0.06 -26.15
N PRO A 328 13.69 -0.02 -26.63
CA PRO A 328 14.31 1.00 -27.45
C PRO A 328 13.49 1.53 -28.63
N GLY A 329 13.17 2.83 -28.57
CA GLY A 329 12.52 3.58 -29.63
C GLY A 329 11.09 3.98 -29.31
N ALA A 330 10.22 4.09 -30.33
CA ALA A 330 8.91 4.70 -30.18
C ALA A 330 7.84 3.84 -29.46
N ALA A 331 8.25 2.74 -28.81
CA ALA A 331 7.40 1.95 -27.94
C ALA A 331 7.57 2.41 -26.48
N GLY A 332 6.74 1.90 -25.58
CA GLY A 332 6.83 2.14 -24.14
C GLY A 332 6.75 0.80 -23.43
N SER A 333 7.65 0.59 -22.47
CA SER A 333 7.80 -0.65 -21.75
C SER A 333 6.58 -0.90 -20.80
N VAL A 334 6.41 -2.09 -20.21
CA VAL A 334 5.19 -2.46 -19.42
C VAL A 334 5.48 -2.31 -17.94
N VAL A 335 5.45 -1.07 -17.45
CA VAL A 335 6.27 -0.66 -16.33
C VAL A 335 5.59 -0.44 -15.00
N GLY A 336 5.09 -1.43 -14.22
CA GLY A 336 4.41 -1.42 -12.88
C GLY A 336 5.12 -1.32 -11.45
N LYS A 337 4.40 -1.05 -10.32
CA LYS A 337 4.49 -1.62 -8.91
C LYS A 337 5.16 -1.04 -7.59
N LEU A 338 5.41 0.25 -7.46
CA LEU A 338 5.69 1.18 -6.36
C LEU A 338 6.34 0.91 -4.98
N ALA A 339 7.62 0.58 -4.80
CA ALA A 339 8.24 0.22 -3.51
C ALA A 339 9.70 0.59 -3.28
N ALA A 340 10.15 1.21 -2.18
CA ALA A 340 11.57 1.36 -1.77
C ALA A 340 12.31 0.01 -1.54
N PHE A 341 13.55 0.04 -0.98
CA PHE A 341 14.59 -1.02 -0.80
C PHE A 341 16.04 -0.49 -0.45
N GLY A 342 16.26 0.58 0.33
CA GLY A 342 17.60 1.23 0.50
C GLY A 342 17.85 2.41 -0.46
N ASP A 343 18.99 2.55 -1.18
CA ASP A 343 19.37 3.77 -1.98
C ASP A 343 19.67 3.56 -3.50
N LYS A 344 19.18 2.48 -4.13
CA LYS A 344 19.59 1.97 -5.45
C LYS A 344 18.51 1.66 -6.47
N LEU A 345 17.73 0.57 -6.33
CA LEU A 345 16.51 0.41 -7.12
C LEU A 345 15.87 -1.09 -7.05
N LEU A 346 14.85 -1.46 -7.92
CA LEU A 346 13.82 -2.55 -8.22
C LEU A 346 12.22 -2.33 -8.66
N PHE A 347 11.79 -1.70 -9.82
CA PHE A 347 10.64 -1.37 -10.81
C PHE A 347 10.10 -2.27 -11.94
N VAL A 348 8.88 -2.81 -11.94
CA VAL A 348 8.34 -3.44 -13.18
C VAL A 348 8.44 -2.50 -14.38
N ALA A 349 8.97 -2.94 -15.54
CA ALA A 349 9.08 -2.48 -16.95
C ALA A 349 9.28 -3.62 -17.93
N ASN A 350 9.06 -3.46 -19.24
CA ASN A 350 9.25 -4.52 -20.25
C ASN A 350 10.27 -4.21 -21.36
N ASP A 351 11.39 -4.93 -21.40
CA ASP A 351 12.48 -4.76 -22.38
C ASP A 351 12.16 -5.29 -23.80
N GLY A 352 11.08 -6.06 -23.95
CA GLY A 352 10.67 -6.73 -25.20
C GLY A 352 11.40 -8.05 -25.50
N ILE A 353 12.15 -8.61 -24.54
CA ILE A 353 12.96 -9.84 -24.69
C ILE A 353 12.63 -10.84 -23.58
N HIS A 354 13.11 -10.58 -22.36
CA HIS A 354 12.71 -11.28 -21.14
C HIS A 354 11.30 -10.88 -20.77
N GLY A 355 10.95 -9.66 -21.18
CA GLY A 355 9.66 -9.05 -21.02
C GLY A 355 9.76 -7.89 -20.09
N ALA A 356 8.65 -7.62 -19.42
CA ALA A 356 8.86 -7.29 -18.04
C ALA A 356 9.43 -8.52 -17.38
N GLU A 357 10.66 -8.43 -16.88
CA GLU A 357 11.11 -9.28 -15.81
C GLU A 357 11.87 -8.43 -14.80
N PRO A 358 11.96 -8.80 -13.55
CA PRO A 358 12.49 -7.94 -12.51
C PRO A 358 14.02 -7.68 -12.50
N TRP A 359 14.37 -6.41 -12.38
CA TRP A 359 15.60 -5.63 -12.73
C TRP A 359 16.08 -4.61 -11.59
N ILE A 360 17.03 -3.65 -11.72
CA ILE A 360 17.43 -2.64 -10.66
C ILE A 360 18.00 -1.34 -11.26
N THR A 361 18.27 -0.25 -10.50
CA THR A 361 19.35 0.75 -10.79
C THR A 361 19.89 1.53 -9.57
N ASP A 362 20.13 2.85 -9.70
CA ASP A 362 20.40 4.01 -8.80
C ASP A 362 19.72 5.30 -9.32
N GLY A 363 19.02 5.25 -10.45
CA GLY A 363 18.56 6.45 -11.16
C GLY A 363 19.47 6.89 -12.31
N ALA A 364 20.46 6.09 -12.71
CA ALA A 364 21.20 6.23 -13.96
C ALA A 364 20.82 5.15 -14.99
N ALA A 365 21.13 5.39 -16.27
CA ALA A 365 20.87 4.41 -17.33
C ALA A 365 21.64 3.10 -17.10
N ASP A 366 22.93 3.19 -16.77
CA ASP A 366 23.84 2.03 -16.64
C ASP A 366 23.62 1.21 -15.35
N GLY A 367 23.05 1.82 -14.31
CA GLY A 367 22.54 1.03 -13.19
C GLY A 367 21.31 0.19 -13.60
N THR A 368 20.62 0.52 -14.70
CA THR A 368 19.32 -0.07 -15.09
C THR A 368 19.46 -1.42 -15.80
N LEU A 369 19.47 -2.48 -14.99
CA LEU A 369 19.95 -3.85 -15.27
C LEU A 369 18.87 -4.91 -15.05
N LEU A 370 19.03 -6.19 -15.48
CA LEU A 370 18.24 -7.41 -15.12
C LEU A 370 19.06 -8.39 -14.22
N LEU A 371 18.46 -9.14 -13.26
CA LEU A 371 19.14 -10.28 -12.55
C LEU A 371 18.65 -11.62 -13.12
N ALA A 372 17.41 -11.64 -13.60
CA ALA A 372 16.44 -12.58 -13.09
C ALA A 372 15.30 -12.80 -14.08
N ASP A 373 15.58 -13.58 -15.12
CA ASP A 373 14.54 -14.10 -15.98
C ASP A 373 13.71 -15.10 -15.17
N VAL A 374 12.51 -14.67 -14.84
CA VAL A 374 11.63 -15.36 -13.92
C VAL A 374 11.01 -16.58 -14.54
N ALA A 375 10.45 -16.37 -15.71
CA ALA A 375 9.42 -17.18 -16.26
C ALA A 375 10.02 -17.85 -17.50
N LEU A 376 11.07 -18.63 -17.22
CA LEU A 376 12.01 -19.24 -18.17
C LEU A 376 11.33 -20.07 -19.28
N ASN A 377 10.05 -20.40 -19.12
CA ASN A 377 9.22 -21.14 -20.06
C ASN A 377 7.88 -20.45 -20.42
N THR A 378 7.52 -19.36 -19.72
CA THR A 378 6.21 -18.70 -19.79
C THR A 378 6.41 -17.19 -19.88
N ASN A 379 5.92 -16.53 -20.94
CA ASN A 379 6.00 -15.07 -21.06
C ASN A 379 5.15 -14.29 -20.00
N ASP A 380 4.68 -14.92 -18.93
CA ASP A 380 4.00 -14.22 -17.84
C ASP A 380 4.42 -14.76 -16.47
N ALA A 381 5.09 -13.88 -15.73
CA ALA A 381 5.65 -14.08 -14.43
C ALA A 381 4.76 -13.53 -13.31
N SER A 382 3.64 -12.87 -13.56
CA SER A 382 2.93 -11.99 -12.61
C SER A 382 3.44 -11.92 -11.13
N PRO A 383 4.53 -11.20 -10.76
CA PRO A 383 4.96 -11.00 -9.37
C PRO A 383 4.92 -9.53 -8.92
N SER A 384 4.84 -9.28 -7.62
CA SER A 384 3.97 -8.17 -7.18
C SER A 384 4.61 -7.00 -6.45
N THR A 385 3.79 -6.07 -5.92
CA THR A 385 4.12 -4.66 -5.56
C THR A 385 4.79 -4.37 -4.13
N PRO A 386 6.13 -4.46 -3.90
CA PRO A 386 6.84 -5.34 -2.86
C PRO A 386 7.45 -4.96 -1.43
N VAL A 387 7.56 -5.89 -0.42
CA VAL A 387 7.42 -5.70 1.10
C VAL A 387 8.49 -6.14 2.19
N ASN A 388 9.24 -5.22 2.87
CA ASN A 388 10.33 -5.51 3.85
C ASN A 388 10.07 -6.04 5.28
N VAL A 389 10.61 -7.20 5.61
CA VAL A 389 10.90 -7.75 6.94
C VAL A 389 12.39 -7.60 7.35
N ASN A 390 12.81 -6.57 8.08
CA ASN A 390 14.20 -6.38 8.60
C ASN A 390 15.35 -6.28 7.56
N GLY A 391 15.18 -5.53 6.49
CA GLY A 391 16.05 -5.62 5.31
C GLY A 391 15.88 -6.94 4.55
N VAL A 392 15.07 -7.88 5.03
CA VAL A 392 14.82 -9.21 4.47
C VAL A 392 13.33 -9.58 4.52
N TYR A 393 12.42 -8.69 4.12
CA TYR A 393 11.69 -8.59 2.81
C TYR A 393 11.23 -10.03 2.19
N TYR A 394 10.23 -10.41 1.32
CA TYR A 394 10.23 -11.69 0.41
C TYR A 394 9.08 -11.98 -0.70
N PHE A 395 9.12 -11.94 -2.09
CA PHE A 395 7.85 -11.62 -2.94
C PHE A 395 6.74 -12.63 -3.24
N SER A 396 6.53 -13.04 -4.48
CA SER A 396 5.96 -14.31 -4.95
C SER A 396 5.40 -14.28 -6.33
N ALA A 397 5.35 -15.51 -6.89
CA ALA A 397 5.67 -15.78 -8.27
C ALA A 397 5.52 -17.32 -8.67
N ASN A 398 5.06 -17.67 -9.90
CA ASN A 398 4.85 -18.94 -10.72
C ASN A 398 5.77 -19.26 -11.99
N ASP A 399 6.86 -20.05 -11.93
CA ASP A 399 7.92 -20.06 -12.98
C ASP A 399 7.62 -20.72 -14.34
N GLY A 400 6.51 -21.44 -14.46
CA GLY A 400 6.20 -22.31 -15.58
C GLY A 400 6.51 -23.81 -15.37
N VAL A 401 6.68 -24.29 -14.13
CA VAL A 401 6.81 -25.71 -13.75
C VAL A 401 5.56 -26.31 -13.05
N HIS A 402 4.78 -25.54 -12.28
CA HIS A 402 3.86 -26.03 -11.23
C HIS A 402 2.71 -25.07 -10.68
N GLY A 403 2.45 -23.81 -11.07
CA GLY A 403 1.58 -22.82 -10.34
C GLY A 403 2.17 -22.06 -9.10
N ASP A 404 1.59 -20.91 -8.67
CA ASP A 404 2.26 -19.76 -7.96
C ASP A 404 2.72 -19.92 -6.47
N GLU A 405 3.90 -19.39 -6.02
CA GLU A 405 4.48 -19.74 -4.67
C GLU A 405 5.59 -18.93 -3.89
N LEU A 406 6.11 -19.52 -2.77
CA LEU A 406 6.94 -19.00 -1.66
C LEU A 406 8.52 -18.92 -1.84
N TRP A 407 9.19 -17.75 -1.99
CA TRP A 407 10.63 -17.42 -2.34
C TRP A 407 11.18 -16.09 -1.67
N ARG A 408 12.43 -15.62 -1.85
CA ARG A 408 13.02 -14.44 -1.10
C ARG A 408 14.19 -13.49 -1.63
N THR A 409 13.96 -12.18 -1.95
CA THR A 409 14.89 -11.08 -2.46
C THR A 409 16.23 -10.60 -1.85
N ASP A 410 17.35 -11.33 -1.71
CA ASP A 410 18.58 -10.66 -1.15
C ASP A 410 19.45 -9.75 -2.07
N GLY A 411 18.93 -8.67 -2.65
CA GLY A 411 19.70 -7.67 -3.43
C GLY A 411 20.32 -8.13 -4.76
N THR A 412 20.46 -9.45 -4.93
CA THR A 412 21.50 -10.10 -5.76
C THR A 412 20.97 -11.39 -6.41
N ALA A 413 21.55 -11.85 -7.54
CA ALA A 413 21.06 -13.01 -8.31
C ALA A 413 21.22 -14.34 -7.58
N ALA A 414 21.90 -14.31 -6.44
CA ALA A 414 21.96 -15.42 -5.50
C ALA A 414 20.79 -15.37 -4.50
N GLY A 415 20.34 -14.17 -4.16
CA GLY A 415 19.09 -13.88 -3.48
C GLY A 415 17.83 -14.14 -4.29
N THR A 416 17.93 -14.93 -5.37
CA THR A 416 16.94 -15.21 -6.42
C THR A 416 16.51 -16.69 -6.39
N ARG A 417 15.95 -17.17 -5.25
CA ARG A 417 15.54 -18.57 -4.93
C ARG A 417 14.33 -18.81 -3.96
N MET A 418 13.75 -20.03 -3.97
CA MET A 418 12.63 -20.50 -3.11
C MET A 418 12.85 -20.29 -1.60
N VAL A 419 11.73 -20.28 -0.89
CA VAL A 419 11.63 -20.57 0.55
C VAL A 419 10.87 -21.86 0.76
N LEU A 420 9.63 -22.01 0.27
CA LEU A 420 8.87 -23.25 0.40
C LEU A 420 7.97 -23.49 -0.82
N ASP A 421 7.56 -24.75 -0.93
CA ASP A 421 6.40 -25.21 -1.68
C ASP A 421 5.35 -25.64 -0.63
N ILE A 422 4.37 -24.77 -0.35
CA ILE A 422 3.36 -24.89 0.72
C ILE A 422 2.41 -26.11 0.58
N ALA A 423 2.29 -26.67 -0.62
CA ALA A 423 1.36 -27.70 -1.08
C ALA A 423 1.87 -28.17 -2.47
N PRO A 424 2.41 -29.39 -2.70
CA PRO A 424 3.24 -29.68 -3.93
C PRO A 424 2.62 -30.23 -5.26
N GLY A 425 3.07 -29.70 -6.41
CA GLY A 425 2.88 -30.00 -7.89
C GLY A 425 1.66 -29.49 -8.76
N ALA A 426 1.58 -28.29 -9.47
CA ALA A 426 0.48 -27.82 -10.42
C ALA A 426 -0.55 -26.57 -10.27
N ARG A 427 -0.57 -25.60 -9.29
CA ARG A 427 -1.51 -24.42 -9.05
C ARG A 427 -1.07 -23.46 -7.91
N SER A 428 -1.55 -22.21 -7.82
CA SER A 428 -1.36 -21.20 -6.72
C SER A 428 -2.02 -21.50 -5.35
N SER A 429 -1.32 -21.36 -4.21
CA SER A 429 -1.87 -21.70 -2.87
C SER A 429 -3.07 -20.86 -2.25
N ALA A 430 -3.80 -19.88 -2.83
CA ALA A 430 -3.58 -18.96 -3.95
C ALA A 430 -3.22 -17.54 -3.44
N PRO A 431 -1.97 -17.29 -3.03
CA PRO A 431 -1.72 -16.57 -1.80
C PRO A 431 -2.16 -15.15 -1.50
N ARG A 432 -2.14 -14.79 -0.20
CA ARG A 432 -2.36 -13.45 0.32
C ARG A 432 -2.09 -13.13 1.77
N TYR A 433 -2.01 -11.81 1.97
CA TYR A 433 -2.06 -11.07 3.23
C TYR A 433 -0.69 -11.21 4.00
N PHE A 434 0.02 -10.11 4.32
CA PHE A 434 1.35 -10.06 5.00
C PHE A 434 1.51 -8.98 6.10
N THR A 435 2.40 -9.18 7.08
CA THR A 435 2.90 -8.22 8.11
C THR A 435 4.02 -8.79 9.01
N ASN A 436 4.47 -7.97 9.96
CA ASN A 436 5.36 -8.27 11.06
C ASN A 436 4.65 -8.92 12.24
N VAL A 437 5.38 -9.79 12.94
CA VAL A 437 5.60 -9.50 14.36
C VAL A 437 7.07 -9.67 14.70
N ASN A 438 7.67 -8.57 15.18
CA ASN A 438 9.07 -8.40 15.56
C ASN A 438 10.10 -9.26 14.78
N GLY A 439 10.19 -9.05 13.46
CA GLY A 439 11.19 -9.69 12.60
C GLY A 439 10.84 -11.08 12.10
N THR A 440 9.81 -11.70 12.65
CA THR A 440 9.20 -12.89 12.03
C THR A 440 8.28 -12.42 10.91
N LEU A 441 8.32 -13.09 9.76
CA LEU A 441 7.29 -12.87 8.78
C LEU A 441 6.00 -13.52 9.22
N TYR A 442 5.00 -12.67 9.19
CA TYR A 442 3.64 -13.04 9.31
C TYR A 442 3.00 -12.89 7.84
N PHE A 443 2.44 -13.96 7.22
CA PHE A 443 1.79 -14.16 5.85
C PHE A 443 0.28 -14.63 5.80
N VAL A 444 -0.42 -15.46 5.00
CA VAL A 444 -1.72 -16.18 5.41
C VAL A 444 -1.71 -17.55 4.68
N ALA A 445 -2.15 -18.77 5.09
CA ALA A 445 -1.95 -19.95 4.18
C ALA A 445 -2.90 -21.16 4.05
N ASN A 446 -2.90 -21.75 2.84
CA ASN A 446 -3.65 -22.96 2.46
C ASN A 446 -2.80 -24.05 1.77
N ASN A 447 -2.38 -25.04 2.56
CA ASN A 447 -1.66 -26.26 2.17
C ASN A 447 -2.49 -27.29 1.37
N GLY A 448 -3.77 -27.03 1.07
CA GLY A 448 -4.70 -28.01 0.51
C GLY A 448 -5.24 -29.06 1.51
N VAL A 449 -4.97 -28.89 2.82
CA VAL A 449 -5.39 -29.81 3.89
C VAL A 449 -6.23 -29.10 4.97
N THR A 450 -5.70 -28.02 5.57
CA THR A 450 -6.38 -27.24 6.61
C THR A 450 -7.32 -26.17 6.04
N GLY A 451 -7.44 -26.09 4.72
CA GLY A 451 -8.10 -24.96 4.08
C GLY A 451 -7.36 -23.67 4.42
N LEU A 452 -8.12 -22.64 4.76
CA LEU A 452 -7.64 -21.30 4.87
C LEU A 452 -7.26 -21.03 6.34
N GLU A 453 -5.99 -21.20 6.74
CA GLU A 453 -5.66 -21.45 8.16
C GLU A 453 -4.24 -21.06 8.58
N LEU A 454 -3.91 -21.22 9.88
CA LEU A 454 -3.04 -20.33 10.63
C LEU A 454 -1.57 -20.80 10.97
N TRP A 455 -0.51 -20.36 10.23
CA TRP A 455 0.98 -20.62 10.28
C TRP A 455 1.89 -19.37 10.55
N ARG A 456 3.26 -19.43 10.57
CA ARG A 456 4.30 -18.31 10.48
C ARG A 456 5.51 -18.59 9.52
N SER A 457 6.43 -17.64 9.24
CA SER A 457 7.71 -17.81 8.46
C SER A 457 8.90 -16.92 8.94
N ASP A 458 10.14 -17.27 8.58
CA ASP A 458 11.40 -16.54 8.90
C ASP A 458 12.35 -16.26 7.71
N GLY A 459 12.09 -16.81 6.52
CA GLY A 459 13.01 -16.78 5.38
C GLY A 459 13.54 -18.14 4.96
N SER A 460 13.14 -19.20 5.67
CA SER A 460 13.53 -20.57 5.41
C SER A 460 12.32 -21.51 5.34
N ALA A 461 12.47 -22.57 4.53
CA ALA A 461 11.55 -23.71 4.46
C ALA A 461 11.21 -24.32 5.83
N ALA A 462 12.12 -24.16 6.81
CA ALA A 462 12.00 -24.74 8.14
C ALA A 462 11.31 -23.81 9.16
N GLY A 463 11.39 -22.49 8.99
CA GLY A 463 10.65 -21.52 9.80
C GLY A 463 9.18 -21.38 9.37
N THR A 464 8.87 -21.77 8.13
CA THR A 464 7.53 -21.73 7.56
C THR A 464 6.65 -22.89 8.09
N ALA A 465 5.80 -22.65 9.11
CA ALA A 465 5.09 -23.73 9.82
C ALA A 465 3.84 -23.32 10.61
N LEU A 466 2.83 -24.22 10.70
CA LEU A 466 1.51 -23.97 11.32
C LEU A 466 1.65 -23.45 12.78
N VAL A 467 0.89 -22.41 13.11
CA VAL A 467 0.73 -21.81 14.44
C VAL A 467 -0.38 -22.57 15.15
N ARG A 468 -1.54 -22.77 14.51
CA ARG A 468 -2.73 -23.49 15.00
C ARG A 468 -3.87 -23.46 13.97
N GLU A 469 -4.76 -24.45 13.98
CA GLU A 469 -6.09 -24.38 13.33
C GLU A 469 -7.08 -23.70 14.33
N ILE A 470 -7.77 -22.62 13.94
CA ILE A 470 -8.76 -21.93 14.80
C ILE A 470 -10.20 -22.18 14.37
N SER A 471 -10.44 -22.29 13.07
CA SER A 471 -11.76 -22.36 12.44
C SER A 471 -11.91 -23.72 11.72
N PRO A 472 -11.90 -24.84 12.47
CA PRO A 472 -11.56 -26.16 11.95
C PRO A 472 -12.46 -26.65 10.81
N GLY A 473 -11.80 -27.15 9.76
CA GLY A 473 -12.39 -27.51 8.48
C GLY A 473 -12.22 -26.43 7.40
N LEU A 474 -12.93 -26.58 6.27
CA LEU A 474 -12.91 -25.59 5.18
C LEU A 474 -13.77 -24.39 5.53
N SER A 475 -13.35 -23.61 6.52
CA SER A 475 -13.99 -22.36 6.85
C SER A 475 -13.65 -21.34 5.75
N ASN A 476 -14.68 -20.86 5.04
CA ASN A 476 -14.61 -19.70 4.13
C ASN A 476 -14.18 -18.41 4.85
N LEU A 477 -14.02 -18.52 6.16
CA LEU A 477 -13.51 -17.56 7.09
C LEU A 477 -12.23 -18.20 7.71
N PRO A 478 -11.00 -17.79 7.35
CA PRO A 478 -9.74 -18.14 8.04
C PRO A 478 -9.69 -17.75 9.57
N PRO A 479 -8.71 -17.02 10.18
CA PRO A 479 -8.90 -16.29 11.51
C PRO A 479 -8.69 -14.70 11.74
N ARG A 480 -9.61 -13.69 11.53
CA ARG A 480 -9.38 -12.23 11.13
C ARG A 480 -8.96 -11.02 12.03
N ARG A 481 -9.50 -9.78 11.81
CA ARG A 481 -8.89 -8.41 11.67
C ARG A 481 -7.71 -8.04 12.61
N LEU A 482 -6.48 -8.16 12.09
CA LEU A 482 -5.24 -8.24 12.86
C LEU A 482 -4.62 -6.84 13.11
N THR A 483 -3.72 -6.65 14.08
CA THR A 483 -2.82 -5.50 14.32
C THR A 483 -1.63 -5.96 15.14
N ASN A 484 -0.37 -5.75 14.72
CA ASN A 484 0.73 -5.80 15.68
C ASN A 484 0.62 -4.58 16.61
N VAL A 485 0.35 -4.84 17.89
CA VAL A 485 0.44 -3.86 18.97
C VAL A 485 1.54 -4.29 19.91
N ASP A 486 2.58 -3.47 20.03
CA ASP A 486 3.70 -3.64 20.97
C ASP A 486 4.40 -5.02 20.93
N GLY A 487 4.41 -5.69 19.77
CA GLY A 487 5.05 -7.00 19.60
C GLY A 487 4.13 -8.20 19.87
N ILE A 488 2.85 -7.96 20.13
CA ILE A 488 1.80 -8.96 20.14
C ILE A 488 0.93 -8.74 18.92
N LEU A 489 0.66 -9.82 18.21
CA LEU A 489 -0.40 -9.81 17.24
C LEU A 489 -1.76 -9.75 17.97
N TYR A 490 -2.53 -8.69 17.78
CA TYR A 490 -3.95 -8.62 18.12
C TYR A 490 -4.81 -8.90 16.91
N PHE A 491 -5.93 -9.60 17.02
CA PHE A 491 -6.69 -10.06 15.85
C PHE A 491 -8.12 -10.46 16.16
N ALA A 492 -8.83 -11.11 15.22
CA ALA A 492 -10.29 -11.19 15.30
C ALA A 492 -11.00 -12.33 14.54
N VAL A 493 -11.37 -13.40 15.24
CA VAL A 493 -11.86 -14.67 14.65
C VAL A 493 -13.13 -15.25 15.30
N THR A 494 -13.91 -16.00 14.51
CA THR A 494 -14.86 -17.00 15.03
C THR A 494 -14.20 -18.38 15.14
N ASP A 495 -14.25 -18.96 16.33
CA ASP A 495 -13.85 -20.34 16.61
C ASP A 495 -14.93 -21.38 16.22
N GLY A 496 -15.94 -20.95 15.46
CA GLY A 496 -17.13 -21.75 15.14
C GLY A 496 -18.14 -21.88 16.29
N VAL A 497 -17.91 -21.23 17.43
CA VAL A 497 -18.81 -21.26 18.61
C VAL A 497 -19.32 -19.87 18.95
N ALA A 498 -18.43 -18.90 19.08
CA ALA A 498 -18.80 -17.50 19.20
C ALA A 498 -19.24 -16.93 17.84
N GLY A 499 -19.65 -15.65 17.83
CA GLY A 499 -19.50 -14.86 16.62
C GLY A 499 -18.01 -14.80 16.23
N VAL A 500 -17.67 -13.88 15.35
CA VAL A 500 -16.29 -13.38 15.37
C VAL A 500 -16.06 -12.79 16.76
N GLU A 501 -14.85 -12.76 17.33
CA GLU A 501 -14.55 -12.07 18.61
C GLU A 501 -13.17 -11.39 18.59
N PRO A 502 -12.75 -10.62 19.62
CA PRO A 502 -11.32 -10.31 19.87
C PRO A 502 -10.48 -11.57 19.94
N TRP A 503 -9.28 -11.55 19.37
CA TRP A 503 -8.21 -12.52 19.56
C TRP A 503 -6.84 -11.83 19.64
N LYS A 504 -5.82 -12.62 19.97
CA LYS A 504 -4.41 -12.25 19.90
C LYS A 504 -3.54 -13.50 19.73
N SER A 505 -2.30 -13.36 19.26
CA SER A 505 -1.29 -14.41 19.17
C SER A 505 0.10 -13.88 19.53
N ASP A 506 0.96 -14.80 19.94
CA ASP A 506 2.42 -14.63 20.11
C ASP A 506 3.22 -15.46 19.08
N GLY A 507 2.54 -15.98 18.04
CA GLY A 507 3.10 -16.91 17.07
C GLY A 507 3.06 -18.38 17.51
N THR A 508 2.47 -18.69 18.66
CA THR A 508 2.28 -20.06 19.17
C THR A 508 0.81 -20.46 19.24
N ALA A 509 0.53 -21.76 19.16
CA ALA A 509 -0.83 -22.31 19.34
C ALA A 509 -1.48 -21.93 20.68
N ALA A 510 -0.66 -21.69 21.71
CA ALA A 510 -1.07 -21.49 23.09
C ALA A 510 -1.34 -20.01 23.43
N GLY A 511 -0.52 -19.08 22.94
CA GLY A 511 -0.78 -17.64 23.05
C GLY A 511 -1.85 -17.13 22.08
N THR A 512 -2.25 -17.96 21.11
CA THR A 512 -3.39 -17.73 20.20
C THR A 512 -4.72 -17.89 20.95
N VAL A 513 -5.31 -16.80 21.43
CA VAL A 513 -6.50 -16.81 22.32
C VAL A 513 -7.46 -15.65 22.06
N MET A 514 -8.74 -15.84 22.40
CA MET A 514 -9.76 -14.79 22.41
C MET A 514 -9.49 -13.77 23.54
N VAL A 515 -9.54 -12.46 23.30
CA VAL A 515 -9.32 -11.44 24.38
C VAL A 515 -10.57 -11.26 25.26
N GLY A 516 -11.74 -11.73 24.79
CA GLY A 516 -12.97 -11.87 25.58
C GLY A 516 -14.22 -11.51 24.80
N ASN A 517 -15.24 -12.37 24.79
CA ASN A 517 -16.50 -12.10 24.10
C ASN A 517 -17.16 -10.82 24.64
N VAL A 518 -17.19 -9.77 23.81
CA VAL A 518 -17.57 -8.41 24.23
C VAL A 518 -19.00 -8.04 23.82
N GLN A 519 -19.64 -8.84 22.95
CA GLN A 519 -21.09 -8.83 22.74
C GLN A 519 -21.70 -10.24 22.95
N PRO A 520 -22.24 -10.55 24.14
CA PRO A 520 -22.60 -11.90 24.57
C PRO A 520 -23.38 -12.78 23.57
N GLY A 521 -22.75 -13.87 23.13
CA GLY A 521 -23.38 -14.98 22.40
C GLY A 521 -22.71 -15.30 21.07
N SER A 522 -23.48 -15.77 20.10
CA SER A 522 -23.03 -15.95 18.70
C SER A 522 -23.09 -14.63 17.90
N ALA A 523 -22.96 -13.49 18.57
CA ALA A 523 -23.29 -12.19 18.02
C ALA A 523 -22.06 -11.50 17.42
N SER A 524 -21.81 -11.79 16.14
CA SER A 524 -20.98 -10.92 15.32
C SER A 524 -21.46 -9.47 15.41
N SER A 525 -20.52 -8.56 15.55
CA SER A 525 -20.82 -7.21 15.99
C SER A 525 -19.85 -6.07 15.60
N ASP A 526 -18.71 -6.11 14.91
CA ASP A 526 -17.59 -7.02 14.53
C ASP A 526 -16.23 -6.21 14.60
N PRO A 527 -14.97 -6.63 14.18
CA PRO A 527 -13.51 -6.05 14.32
C PRO A 527 -12.66 -4.98 13.42
N PHE A 528 -12.33 -3.67 13.76
CA PHE A 528 -11.47 -2.56 13.10
C PHE A 528 -10.34 -2.01 14.02
N ASP A 529 -9.12 -2.54 13.89
CA ASP A 529 -7.88 -1.81 14.23
C ASP A 529 -7.59 -1.68 15.76
N PHE A 530 -6.31 -1.71 16.20
CA PHE A 530 -5.95 -1.63 17.63
C PHE A 530 -4.84 -0.59 17.95
N VAL A 531 -4.99 0.20 19.03
CA VAL A 531 -4.01 1.21 19.50
C VAL A 531 -3.30 0.78 20.78
N SER A 532 -1.98 0.99 20.93
CA SER A 532 -1.35 1.05 22.27
C SER A 532 -1.27 2.47 22.81
N LEU A 533 -1.77 2.69 24.03
CA LEU A 533 -1.67 3.95 24.76
C LEU A 533 -1.51 3.67 26.27
N ASN A 534 -0.55 4.32 26.93
CA ASN A 534 -0.42 4.35 28.39
C ASN A 534 -0.53 2.96 29.09
N GLY A 535 0.05 1.92 28.46
CA GLY A 535 0.08 0.54 29.01
C GLY A 535 -1.19 -0.28 28.82
N ALA A 536 -2.10 0.13 27.94
CA ALA A 536 -3.29 -0.63 27.57
C ALA A 536 -3.55 -0.55 26.06
N VAL A 537 -4.27 -1.54 25.54
CA VAL A 537 -4.79 -1.52 24.17
C VAL A 537 -6.14 -0.79 24.18
N TYR A 538 -6.27 0.21 23.32
CA TYR A 538 -7.48 1.00 23.10
C TYR A 538 -8.02 0.77 21.71
N PHE A 539 -9.32 0.54 21.68
CA PHE A 539 -9.91 -0.24 20.62
C PHE A 539 -11.42 0.12 20.67
N GLY A 540 -12.00 0.69 19.60
CA GLY A 540 -13.39 1.19 19.56
C GLY A 540 -14.55 0.17 19.46
N ALA A 541 -15.10 -0.32 20.58
CA ALA A 541 -16.24 -1.27 20.58
C ALA A 541 -17.67 -0.71 20.80
N ALA A 542 -18.65 -1.22 20.04
CA ALA A 542 -20.09 -1.21 20.35
C ALA A 542 -20.68 0.16 20.76
N ASN A 543 -20.42 1.19 19.94
CA ASN A 543 -20.72 2.62 20.08
C ASN A 543 -19.85 3.30 21.15
N ASN A 544 -18.73 2.70 21.57
CA ASN A 544 -17.88 3.18 22.67
C ASN A 544 -16.39 2.99 22.33
N ILE A 545 -15.48 3.66 23.04
CA ILE A 545 -14.09 3.16 23.11
C ILE A 545 -14.06 2.10 24.18
N TRP A 546 -13.37 0.99 23.95
CA TRP A 546 -13.00 0.01 24.97
C TRP A 546 -11.49 -0.03 25.18
N LYS A 547 -11.12 -0.63 26.32
CA LYS A 547 -9.77 -0.70 26.87
C LYS A 547 -9.53 -2.07 27.48
N THR A 548 -8.37 -2.66 27.19
CA THR A 548 -7.89 -3.92 27.79
C THR A 548 -6.40 -3.86 28.10
N SER A 549 -5.97 -4.53 29.16
CA SER A 549 -4.55 -4.75 29.49
C SER A 549 -3.92 -5.90 28.70
N GLY A 550 -4.72 -6.68 27.95
CA GLY A 550 -4.22 -7.80 27.13
C GLY A 550 -3.71 -9.01 27.93
N ASP A 551 -3.75 -8.96 29.25
CA ASP A 551 -3.31 -9.97 30.22
C ASP A 551 -4.37 -11.05 30.51
N GLY A 552 -5.57 -10.92 29.91
CA GLY A 552 -6.71 -11.83 30.10
C GLY A 552 -7.84 -11.25 30.96
N THR A 553 -7.75 -10.00 31.42
CA THR A 553 -8.93 -9.30 31.95
C THR A 553 -9.96 -9.07 30.85
N PRO A 554 -11.27 -9.28 31.10
CA PRO A 554 -12.32 -8.83 30.19
C PRO A 554 -12.21 -7.33 29.92
N PRO A 555 -12.36 -6.86 28.67
CA PRO A 555 -12.26 -5.44 28.36
C PRO A 555 -13.37 -4.58 28.97
N THR A 556 -13.14 -3.26 29.03
CA THR A 556 -14.09 -2.28 29.59
C THR A 556 -14.22 -1.03 28.73
N PRO A 557 -15.40 -0.39 28.63
CA PRO A 557 -15.55 0.86 27.90
C PRO A 557 -14.83 2.03 28.61
N LEU A 558 -14.01 2.77 27.87
CA LEU A 558 -13.31 3.99 28.31
C LEU A 558 -14.32 5.10 28.63
N ILE A 559 -15.31 5.35 27.75
CA ILE A 559 -16.46 6.20 28.07
C ILE A 559 -17.73 5.58 27.48
N ASN A 560 -18.86 5.67 28.21
CA ASN A 560 -20.18 5.22 27.74
C ASN A 560 -20.90 6.35 27.02
N LEU A 561 -21.35 6.08 25.78
CA LEU A 561 -21.83 7.08 24.84
C LEU A 561 -23.33 7.04 24.53
N GLY A 562 -24.08 6.26 25.29
CA GLY A 562 -25.54 6.21 25.16
C GLY A 562 -26.04 5.64 23.83
N GLY A 563 -25.15 5.11 22.99
CA GLY A 563 -25.49 4.45 21.72
C GLY A 563 -25.90 5.38 20.57
N ILE A 564 -25.67 6.69 20.69
CA ILE A 564 -25.99 7.69 19.64
C ILE A 564 -24.76 8.38 19.05
N SER A 565 -23.58 8.15 19.61
CA SER A 565 -22.33 8.44 18.91
C SER A 565 -21.51 7.18 18.81
N SER A 566 -20.45 7.27 18.02
CA SER A 566 -19.35 6.33 18.12
C SER A 566 -17.98 7.03 17.96
N PRO A 567 -16.95 6.63 18.73
CA PRO A 567 -15.54 7.03 18.56
C PRO A 567 -14.93 6.27 17.37
N SER A 568 -13.65 6.41 16.96
CA SER A 568 -13.06 5.99 15.62
C SER A 568 -12.93 6.89 14.19
N GLN A 569 -11.75 6.19 13.84
CA GLN A 569 -10.34 6.20 14.40
C GLN A 569 -10.04 6.66 15.83
N LEU A 570 -9.09 5.99 16.48
CA LEU A 570 -8.51 6.37 17.77
C LEU A 570 -7.01 6.34 17.59
N THR A 571 -6.35 7.33 18.18
CA THR A 571 -5.14 7.81 17.54
C THR A 571 -4.10 8.27 18.52
N ARG A 572 -3.19 7.37 18.89
CA ARG A 572 -2.12 7.68 19.82
C ARG A 572 -1.03 8.56 19.18
N VAL A 573 -1.03 9.87 19.45
CA VAL A 573 0.15 10.75 19.32
C VAL A 573 0.77 10.93 20.70
N GLY A 574 2.04 10.56 20.86
CA GLY A 574 2.70 10.57 22.17
C GLY A 574 1.90 9.78 23.23
N ASN A 575 1.30 10.51 24.17
CA ASN A 575 0.45 9.98 25.26
C ASN A 575 -1.03 10.40 25.14
N GLN A 576 -1.44 10.93 23.98
CA GLN A 576 -2.79 11.43 23.67
C GLN A 576 -3.46 10.57 22.60
N LEU A 577 -4.68 10.13 22.86
CA LEU A 577 -5.57 9.44 21.92
C LEU A 577 -6.53 10.44 21.29
N PHE A 578 -6.27 10.83 20.05
CA PHE A 578 -7.18 11.65 19.25
C PHE A 578 -8.10 10.81 18.36
N PHE A 579 -9.08 11.40 17.66
CA PHE A 579 -10.21 10.67 17.08
C PHE A 579 -11.17 11.51 16.19
N ASN A 580 -12.48 11.17 16.14
CA ASN A 580 -13.55 11.65 15.24
C ASN A 580 -15.02 11.16 15.60
N LEU A 581 -15.73 11.70 16.64
CA LEU A 581 -17.19 11.53 16.93
C LEU A 581 -18.12 12.62 16.44
N PHE A 582 -19.37 12.25 16.21
CA PHE A 582 -20.33 13.21 15.72
C PHE A 582 -21.52 13.47 16.68
N ARG A 583 -21.98 14.72 16.87
CA ARG A 583 -23.06 15.08 17.83
C ARG A 583 -24.07 16.06 17.24
N SER A 584 -25.24 16.15 17.85
CA SER A 584 -26.40 16.88 17.31
C SER A 584 -26.35 18.39 17.49
N ASN A 585 -25.87 18.87 18.63
CA ASN A 585 -25.99 20.27 19.02
C ASN A 585 -24.96 21.20 18.37
N LEU A 586 -24.08 20.63 17.56
CA LEU A 586 -22.83 21.27 17.26
C LEU A 586 -22.27 20.75 15.91
N GLY A 587 -22.09 19.46 15.61
CA GLY A 587 -21.40 18.98 14.38
C GLY A 587 -20.38 17.85 14.64
N GLY A 588 -19.15 17.91 14.08
CA GLY A 588 -17.91 17.31 14.69
C GLY A 588 -16.79 18.39 15.01
N GLU A 589 -15.55 18.20 15.53
CA GLU A 589 -14.46 19.26 15.60
C GLU A 589 -12.93 18.90 15.59
N LEU A 590 -12.29 18.75 16.76
CA LEU A 590 -10.98 18.17 17.16
C LEU A 590 -11.12 17.75 18.64
N TRP A 591 -11.09 16.45 18.99
CA TRP A 591 -11.04 15.96 20.40
C TRP A 591 -9.77 15.17 20.66
N VAL A 592 -9.44 15.08 21.94
CA VAL A 592 -8.34 14.29 22.46
C VAL A 592 -8.74 13.61 23.77
N SER A 593 -8.09 12.51 24.11
CA SER A 593 -8.22 11.74 25.36
C SER A 593 -6.83 11.36 25.88
N ASP A 594 -6.65 11.29 27.19
CA ASP A 594 -5.46 10.72 27.84
C ASP A 594 -5.63 9.22 28.18
N GLY A 595 -6.76 8.62 27.78
CA GLY A 595 -7.18 7.29 28.24
C GLY A 595 -8.01 7.32 29.53
N THR A 596 -8.54 8.49 29.92
CA THR A 596 -9.52 8.67 31.01
C THR A 596 -10.75 9.45 30.53
N VAL A 597 -11.91 9.27 31.18
CA VAL A 597 -13.12 10.07 30.91
C VAL A 597 -12.87 11.57 31.10
N ALA A 598 -11.96 11.97 31.99
CA ALA A 598 -11.74 13.38 32.36
C ALA A 598 -10.82 14.13 31.38
N GLY A 599 -9.80 13.47 30.83
CA GLY A 599 -8.94 14.05 29.80
C GLY A 599 -9.57 14.05 28.41
N THR A 600 -10.81 13.57 28.28
CA THR A 600 -11.50 13.34 27.03
C THR A 600 -12.41 14.53 26.67
N ARG A 601 -12.00 15.36 25.69
CA ARG A 601 -12.56 16.72 25.52
C ARG A 601 -12.29 17.37 24.16
N LEU A 602 -13.02 18.46 23.91
CA LEU A 602 -12.79 19.42 22.83
C LEU A 602 -11.41 20.05 22.91
N VAL A 603 -10.76 20.07 21.76
CA VAL A 603 -9.52 20.77 21.47
C VAL A 603 -9.81 22.07 20.74
N LYS A 604 -10.69 22.08 19.72
CA LYS A 604 -11.03 23.32 19.01
C LYS A 604 -12.34 23.30 18.24
N ASP A 605 -13.18 24.29 18.49
CA ASP A 605 -14.15 24.88 17.54
C ASP A 605 -13.38 25.50 16.35
N ILE A 606 -13.12 24.72 15.30
CA ILE A 606 -12.56 25.20 14.02
C ILE A 606 -13.67 25.87 13.21
N GLN A 607 -14.93 25.44 13.35
CA GLN A 607 -16.09 26.22 12.93
C GLN A 607 -16.98 26.65 14.09
N PRO A 608 -17.58 27.85 14.01
CA PRO A 608 -18.83 28.21 14.70
C PRO A 608 -20.12 27.64 14.04
N GLY A 609 -20.84 26.67 14.61
CA GLY A 609 -21.91 25.96 13.86
C GLY A 609 -22.79 24.86 14.52
N ALA A 610 -23.42 24.04 13.67
CA ALA A 610 -24.38 22.97 14.02
C ALA A 610 -24.28 21.78 13.04
N GLY A 611 -24.12 22.13 11.76
CA GLY A 611 -23.52 21.27 10.78
C GLY A 611 -22.04 20.98 11.04
N SER A 612 -21.31 20.44 10.07
CA SER A 612 -20.15 19.59 10.40
C SER A 612 -18.86 19.90 9.54
N SER A 613 -17.75 19.13 9.53
CA SER A 613 -16.59 19.10 8.54
C SER A 613 -15.45 17.94 8.26
N LEU A 614 -15.38 16.62 8.70
CA LEU A 614 -14.38 15.49 8.91
C LEU A 614 -14.69 14.02 8.38
N ASN A 615 -13.91 13.43 7.40
CA ASN A 615 -14.30 12.50 6.28
C ASN A 615 -14.24 10.95 6.33
N THR A 616 -14.64 10.27 5.20
CA THR A 616 -14.18 8.92 4.77
C THR A 616 -13.45 8.61 3.42
N GLN A 617 -12.08 8.60 3.36
CA GLN A 617 -10.97 8.16 2.43
C GLN A 617 -9.43 8.20 2.89
N SER A 618 -8.69 9.22 3.46
CA SER A 618 -7.14 9.38 3.50
C SER A 618 -6.27 9.76 4.81
N PRO A 619 -5.37 8.92 5.40
CA PRO A 619 -4.85 8.82 6.84
C PRO A 619 -4.14 9.95 7.66
N PHE A 620 -4.46 10.20 8.97
CA PHE A 620 -3.51 10.79 9.96
C PHE A 620 -2.38 9.84 10.31
N VAL A 621 -1.27 10.49 10.53
CA VAL A 621 0.08 9.99 10.35
C VAL A 621 0.95 10.79 11.29
N GLU A 622 1.33 10.16 12.40
CA GLU A 622 2.17 10.79 13.41
C GLU A 622 3.50 11.15 12.77
N CYS A 623 3.98 12.35 13.08
CA CYS A 623 5.24 12.94 12.65
C CYS A 623 5.71 13.94 13.72
N ASN A 624 6.65 13.50 14.58
CA ASN A 624 7.33 14.27 15.63
C ASN A 624 6.45 14.68 16.83
N GLY A 625 5.52 13.82 17.25
CA GLY A 625 4.49 14.12 18.25
C GLY A 625 3.40 15.07 17.76
N ILE A 626 3.49 15.45 16.47
CA ILE A 626 2.58 16.23 15.64
C ILE A 626 2.13 15.32 14.46
N LEU A 627 1.23 15.70 13.54
CA LEU A 627 0.31 14.83 12.75
C LEU A 627 -0.52 15.80 11.80
N TYR A 628 -1.00 15.60 10.54
CA TYR A 628 -1.59 16.72 9.67
C TYR A 628 -2.72 16.19 8.70
N PHE A 629 -3.99 16.52 8.24
CA PHE A 629 -5.22 17.44 8.11
C PHE A 629 -5.35 18.61 7.15
N ALA A 630 -6.49 19.28 7.22
CA ALA A 630 -7.33 19.43 6.03
C ALA A 630 -8.44 20.48 6.24
N ALA A 631 -8.33 21.31 7.29
CA ALA A 631 -9.37 22.18 7.79
C ALA A 631 -9.95 23.19 6.82
N THR A 632 -11.16 22.89 6.33
CA THR A 632 -11.99 23.92 5.69
C THR A 632 -12.10 25.09 6.59
N THR A 633 -12.13 26.27 5.98
CA THR A 633 -12.76 27.44 6.57
C THR A 633 -13.53 28.24 5.53
N ASN A 634 -13.96 29.46 5.86
CA ASN A 634 -15.20 29.97 5.33
C ASN A 634 -15.09 31.09 4.27
N GLN A 635 -14.08 31.06 3.38
CA GLN A 635 -14.35 31.47 1.98
C GLN A 635 -13.78 30.56 0.88
N THR A 636 -12.66 29.82 0.87
CA THR A 636 -11.55 29.41 1.78
C THR A 636 -11.64 28.12 2.60
N GLY A 637 -12.21 27.11 1.90
CA GLY A 637 -12.49 25.70 2.19
C GLY A 637 -11.33 24.78 2.54
N THR A 638 -11.46 23.47 2.25
CA THR A 638 -10.91 22.31 2.98
C THR A 638 -9.41 22.16 3.07
N GLU A 639 -8.87 22.91 4.00
CA GLU A 639 -7.53 23.37 3.96
C GLU A 639 -6.59 22.66 4.94
N LEU A 640 -6.27 23.19 6.13
CA LEU A 640 -5.48 22.59 7.24
C LEU A 640 -5.21 23.71 8.23
N TRP A 641 -5.43 23.42 9.50
CA TRP A 641 -4.75 24.04 10.62
C TRP A 641 -4.10 22.81 11.34
N ARG A 642 -2.87 22.83 11.88
CA ARG A 642 -2.22 21.67 12.56
C ARG A 642 -2.85 21.45 13.95
N SER A 643 -2.20 20.87 14.95
CA SER A 643 -2.62 20.77 16.37
C SER A 643 -1.53 20.14 17.25
N ASP A 644 -1.73 20.15 18.56
CA ASP A 644 -0.94 19.42 19.57
C ASP A 644 -1.84 18.86 20.68
N GLY A 645 -3.16 18.86 20.47
CA GLY A 645 -4.16 18.66 21.52
C GLY A 645 -4.63 19.96 22.18
N THR A 646 -4.11 21.13 21.80
CA THR A 646 -4.59 22.44 22.26
C THR A 646 -5.19 23.29 21.14
N GLU A 647 -6.20 24.10 21.46
CA GLU A 647 -6.86 25.04 20.56
C GLU A 647 -5.89 26.02 19.88
N ALA A 648 -4.83 26.40 20.60
CA ALA A 648 -3.80 27.33 20.16
C ALA A 648 -2.76 26.66 19.24
N GLY A 649 -2.37 25.42 19.54
CA GLY A 649 -1.57 24.60 18.62
C GLY A 649 -2.32 24.24 17.34
N THR A 650 -3.64 24.34 17.35
CA THR A 650 -4.50 23.98 16.23
C THR A 650 -4.56 25.10 15.16
N TYR A 651 -3.54 25.22 14.29
CA TYR A 651 -3.29 26.45 13.48
C TYR A 651 -2.87 26.34 12.00
N LEU A 652 -3.19 27.36 11.20
CA LEU A 652 -2.73 27.53 9.82
C LEU A 652 -1.27 27.99 9.70
N VAL A 653 -0.60 27.81 8.55
CA VAL A 653 0.50 28.71 8.15
C VAL A 653 0.75 29.01 6.64
N ARG A 654 0.24 28.30 5.60
CA ARG A 654 0.73 28.55 4.20
C ARG A 654 -0.18 28.26 2.97
N ASP A 655 -0.96 29.27 2.57
CA ASP A 655 -1.81 29.48 1.36
C ASP A 655 -1.32 28.88 0.03
N ILE A 656 -1.40 27.57 -0.17
CA ILE A 656 -0.62 26.90 -1.21
C ILE A 656 -0.74 27.49 -2.62
N SER A 657 -1.89 28.05 -2.93
CA SER A 657 -2.38 28.17 -4.30
C SER A 657 -2.48 29.58 -4.89
N ASN A 658 -1.90 30.60 -4.26
CA ASN A 658 -2.56 31.92 -4.06
C ASN A 658 -3.04 32.87 -5.22
N ALA A 659 -3.10 32.50 -6.52
CA ALA A 659 -3.37 33.42 -7.68
C ALA A 659 -4.64 33.26 -8.62
N ALA A 660 -5.82 33.79 -8.25
CA ALA A 660 -7.04 34.03 -9.08
C ALA A 660 -7.74 32.88 -9.87
N GLY A 661 -9.03 32.61 -9.59
CA GLY A 661 -9.96 31.92 -10.47
C GLY A 661 -10.20 30.41 -10.34
N SER A 662 -9.80 29.67 -9.30
CA SER A 662 -10.42 28.39 -8.90
C SER A 662 -9.94 27.92 -7.49
N PRO A 663 -10.77 27.30 -6.62
CA PRO A 663 -10.85 27.70 -5.24
C PRO A 663 -10.14 26.76 -4.31
N SER A 664 -10.23 25.42 -4.38
CA SER A 664 -9.41 24.50 -3.57
C SER A 664 -8.91 23.25 -4.29
N SER A 665 -7.71 22.70 -3.92
CA SER A 665 -6.69 21.81 -4.57
C SER A 665 -6.68 20.26 -4.57
N SER A 666 -6.89 19.55 -3.44
CA SER A 666 -6.99 18.07 -3.29
C SER A 666 -5.91 17.24 -2.53
N PRO A 667 -5.21 17.72 -1.47
CA PRO A 667 -4.20 16.95 -0.73
C PRO A 667 -4.61 15.50 -0.43
N ARG A 668 -3.84 14.40 -0.38
CA ARG A 668 -4.40 13.07 0.04
C ARG A 668 -3.47 12.15 0.87
N TYR A 669 -3.42 10.80 0.71
CA TYR A 669 -2.61 9.85 1.53
C TYR A 669 -1.35 10.45 2.18
N LEU A 670 -1.44 10.74 3.48
CA LEU A 670 -0.26 11.09 4.25
C LEU A 670 0.50 9.81 4.63
N THR A 671 1.75 9.97 5.03
CA THR A 671 2.65 8.95 5.57
C THR A 671 3.79 9.65 6.33
N ASN A 672 4.42 9.04 7.32
CA ASN A 672 5.57 9.66 8.00
C ASN A 672 6.82 8.94 7.54
N VAL A 673 7.84 9.71 7.19
CA VAL A 673 9.09 9.22 6.65
C VAL A 673 10.19 9.82 7.51
N ASN A 674 10.61 9.07 8.52
CA ASN A 674 11.58 9.48 9.56
C ASN A 674 11.47 10.94 10.04
N GLY A 675 10.29 11.36 10.50
CA GLY A 675 10.07 12.69 11.07
C GLY A 675 9.95 13.81 10.03
N GLN A 676 9.90 13.47 8.76
CA GLN A 676 9.44 14.33 7.68
C GLN A 676 8.09 13.77 7.19
N LEU A 677 7.03 14.57 7.32
CA LEU A 677 5.69 14.10 6.97
C LEU A 677 5.58 14.07 5.46
N PHE A 678 5.28 12.88 4.91
CA PHE A 678 4.72 12.62 3.58
C PHE A 678 3.19 12.89 3.53
N PHE A 679 2.69 13.64 2.55
CA PHE A 679 1.33 14.21 2.37
C PHE A 679 1.33 15.09 1.11
N ILE A 680 0.18 15.34 0.48
CA ILE A 680 0.26 15.27 -0.99
C ILE A 680 -0.75 16.20 -1.77
N ALA A 681 -0.45 17.42 -2.33
CA ALA A 681 -1.45 18.45 -2.79
C ALA A 681 -1.07 19.56 -3.84
N ASN A 682 -1.95 20.58 -4.06
CA ASN A 682 -2.04 21.46 -5.26
C ASN A 682 -2.15 23.02 -5.13
N ASP A 683 -1.75 23.84 -6.15
CA ASP A 683 -1.71 25.34 -6.26
C ASP A 683 -2.35 26.09 -7.48
N GLY A 684 -2.75 25.45 -8.60
CA GLY A 684 -3.21 26.20 -9.78
C GLY A 684 -2.16 26.77 -10.71
N LYS A 685 -0.92 26.46 -10.51
CA LYS A 685 -0.02 26.17 -11.61
C LYS A 685 -0.30 24.71 -12.02
N ASN A 686 -0.58 23.83 -11.05
CA ASN A 686 -0.06 22.46 -11.11
C ASN A 686 -1.02 21.30 -10.71
N GLY A 687 -2.31 21.35 -10.46
CA GLY A 687 -3.05 20.20 -9.82
C GLY A 687 -2.79 18.69 -10.11
N PHE A 688 -1.94 18.00 -9.28
CA PHE A 688 -1.87 16.54 -8.89
C PHE A 688 -0.50 15.78 -8.66
N GLU A 689 0.47 16.26 -7.81
CA GLU A 689 1.90 15.79 -7.51
C GLU A 689 2.63 16.38 -6.20
N PRO A 690 3.94 16.27 -5.84
CA PRO A 690 4.37 16.18 -4.42
C PRO A 690 5.41 17.18 -3.81
N TRP A 691 5.68 17.03 -2.49
CA TRP A 691 6.01 18.05 -1.46
C TRP A 691 6.92 17.74 -0.20
N LEU A 692 7.17 18.57 0.83
CA LEU A 692 7.46 18.03 2.22
C LEU A 692 6.86 18.88 3.32
N SER A 693 6.78 18.33 4.53
CA SER A 693 6.39 19.02 5.76
C SER A 693 7.32 18.76 6.94
N ASP A 694 7.74 19.86 7.58
CA ASP A 694 8.49 19.94 8.83
C ASP A 694 7.65 20.50 10.01
N GLY A 695 6.42 20.98 9.77
CA GLY A 695 5.66 21.78 10.73
C GLY A 695 5.73 23.31 10.57
N SER A 696 6.46 23.86 9.59
CA SER A 696 6.60 25.32 9.40
C SER A 696 6.32 25.83 7.96
N PRO A 697 5.81 27.07 7.77
CA PRO A 697 5.51 27.64 6.45
C PRO A 697 6.73 27.87 5.54
N ALA A 698 7.93 27.45 5.95
CA ALA A 698 9.16 27.64 5.20
C ALA A 698 9.91 26.34 4.93
N GLY A 699 9.97 25.42 5.91
CA GLY A 699 10.66 24.12 5.76
C GLY A 699 9.99 23.16 4.79
N THR A 700 8.79 23.55 4.37
CA THR A 700 8.11 23.20 3.14
C THR A 700 8.88 23.82 1.93
N ARG A 701 10.13 23.31 1.75
CA ARG A 701 11.39 23.82 1.11
C ARG A 701 11.68 23.68 -0.42
N LEU A 702 11.92 22.48 -0.99
CA LEU A 702 12.56 22.30 -2.33
C LEU A 702 11.74 21.63 -3.47
N ALA A 703 11.14 20.45 -3.25
CA ALA A 703 10.54 19.45 -4.19
C ALA A 703 11.28 19.00 -5.46
N ARG A 704 10.70 17.99 -6.15
CA ARG A 704 10.98 17.73 -7.57
C ARG A 704 9.73 17.49 -8.43
N ASP A 705 9.97 17.59 -9.72
CA ASP A 705 9.10 17.33 -10.86
C ASP A 705 8.92 15.81 -11.19
N ILE A 706 7.69 15.26 -11.20
CA ILE A 706 7.36 13.96 -11.84
C ILE A 706 6.65 14.11 -13.19
N ALA A 707 5.70 15.00 -13.47
CA ALA A 707 5.08 15.07 -14.82
C ALA A 707 5.66 15.93 -16.02
N PRO A 708 6.81 16.67 -15.99
CA PRO A 708 7.13 18.05 -16.51
C PRO A 708 6.45 18.78 -17.75
N GLY A 709 5.80 19.95 -17.51
CA GLY A 709 4.59 20.70 -18.09
C GLY A 709 3.23 20.86 -17.30
N PRO A 710 1.99 20.41 -17.73
CA PRO A 710 0.70 20.38 -16.88
C PRO A 710 -0.38 19.17 -16.68
N LEU A 711 -0.17 17.87 -16.29
CA LEU A 711 -1.01 16.62 -16.13
C LEU A 711 -0.42 15.67 -15.09
N THR A 712 -1.21 14.67 -14.72
CA THR A 712 -1.35 14.00 -13.44
C THR A 712 -0.75 12.63 -13.42
N SER A 713 0.48 12.65 -12.97
CA SER A 713 1.09 11.53 -12.33
C SER A 713 0.48 11.04 -11.02
N PHE A 714 -0.76 11.26 -10.60
CA PHE A 714 -1.48 10.35 -9.67
C PHE A 714 -2.93 10.79 -9.71
N PRO A 715 -3.91 9.98 -10.11
CA PRO A 715 -3.85 8.55 -10.46
C PRO A 715 -3.13 8.13 -11.78
N TYR A 716 -3.20 6.84 -12.09
CA TYR A 716 -3.16 6.13 -13.41
C TYR A 716 -4.52 5.45 -13.53
N TYR A 717 -5.01 4.97 -14.68
CA TYR A 717 -6.35 4.36 -14.71
C TYR A 717 -6.53 2.97 -15.35
N VAL A 718 -6.50 1.96 -14.48
CA VAL A 718 -7.01 0.58 -14.68
C VAL A 718 -7.95 0.11 -13.54
N GLY A 719 -8.77 1.02 -12.97
CA GLY A 719 -10.00 0.69 -12.23
C GLY A 719 -9.98 0.47 -10.71
N SER A 720 -8.85 0.15 -10.06
CA SER A 720 -8.82 -0.16 -8.62
C SER A 720 -8.92 1.08 -7.70
N SER A 721 -9.12 0.87 -6.40
CA SER A 721 -9.19 1.92 -5.37
C SER A 721 -7.99 1.95 -4.43
N LEU A 722 -7.12 0.97 -4.55
CA LEU A 722 -6.39 0.43 -3.43
C LEU A 722 -5.05 1.19 -3.17
N PRO A 723 -4.54 1.22 -1.92
CA PRO A 723 -3.38 1.98 -1.45
C PRO A 723 -2.17 1.73 -2.26
N ARG A 724 -1.69 2.79 -2.87
CA ARG A 724 -0.44 2.70 -3.58
C ARG A 724 0.72 3.22 -2.73
N ILE A 725 0.80 3.06 -1.38
CA ILE A 725 2.00 3.42 -0.53
C ILE A 725 2.34 2.40 0.56
N ALA A 726 3.52 2.56 1.20
CA ALA A 726 3.82 2.36 2.63
C ALA A 726 5.21 2.92 3.01
N VAL A 727 5.89 2.39 4.05
CA VAL A 727 7.15 2.90 4.67
C VAL A 727 7.98 1.74 5.22
N ILE A 728 9.31 1.83 5.18
CA ILE A 728 10.33 0.81 5.56
C ILE A 728 11.60 1.54 5.98
N ASP A 729 12.07 1.34 7.20
CA ASP A 729 13.30 1.99 7.69
C ASP A 729 13.22 3.52 7.45
N ASP A 730 14.26 4.16 6.92
CA ASP A 730 14.19 5.56 6.50
C ASP A 730 13.27 5.82 5.30
N TRP A 731 12.87 4.76 4.58
CA TRP A 731 12.38 4.78 3.20
C TRP A 731 10.83 4.77 3.08
N LEU A 732 10.16 5.48 2.16
CA LEU A 732 8.73 5.28 1.79
C LEU A 732 8.54 4.67 0.38
N TYR A 733 7.30 4.29 0.02
CA TYR A 733 6.79 3.46 -1.08
C TYR A 733 5.48 4.10 -1.69
N PHE A 734 5.16 4.07 -3.01
CA PHE A 734 4.17 4.95 -3.71
C PHE A 734 3.46 4.59 -5.09
N ILE A 735 3.44 3.38 -5.72
CA ILE A 735 3.02 3.00 -7.17
C ILE A 735 2.68 4.12 -8.23
N ALA A 736 3.46 4.34 -9.35
CA ALA A 736 3.59 5.34 -10.49
C ALA A 736 4.03 4.66 -11.77
N PRO A 737 3.38 4.76 -12.95
CA PRO A 737 4.14 4.72 -14.21
C PRO A 737 5.24 5.79 -14.14
N SER A 738 6.49 5.59 -14.56
CA SER A 738 7.08 5.20 -15.86
C SER A 738 6.21 4.63 -16.97
N ASN A 739 6.44 5.04 -18.21
CA ASN A 739 6.07 4.24 -19.39
C ASN A 739 4.59 3.77 -19.56
N ASP A 740 3.59 4.44 -18.99
CA ASP A 740 2.15 4.16 -19.22
C ASP A 740 1.62 2.84 -18.59
N VAL A 741 2.33 2.26 -17.62
CA VAL A 741 1.94 1.14 -16.70
C VAL A 741 2.70 1.34 -15.35
N PRO A 742 2.32 0.86 -14.13
CA PRO A 742 2.63 1.54 -12.80
C PRO A 742 3.96 1.54 -11.89
N THR A 743 5.21 1.43 -12.35
CA THR A 743 6.69 1.32 -11.93
C THR A 743 7.09 0.89 -10.51
N ILE A 744 8.33 0.70 -10.00
CA ILE A 744 8.70 0.66 -8.53
C ILE A 744 9.81 1.79 -8.17
N PHE A 745 9.98 2.50 -7.01
CA PHE A 745 11.04 3.56 -6.61
C PHE A 745 11.28 3.66 -4.99
N ARG A 746 12.16 4.38 -4.20
CA ARG A 746 12.31 4.47 -2.65
C ARG A 746 11.82 5.71 -1.76
N VAL A 747 12.27 6.09 -0.50
CA VAL A 747 12.56 7.51 0.10
C VAL A 747 13.09 7.70 1.54
N ASN A 748 14.35 8.10 1.77
CA ASN A 748 14.77 8.71 3.05
C ASN A 748 13.94 9.95 3.39
N GLY A 749 13.38 9.99 4.58
CA GLY A 749 13.01 11.25 5.23
C GLY A 749 14.19 12.22 5.41
N LEU A 750 15.42 11.67 5.49
CA LEU A 750 16.67 12.39 5.72
C LEU A 750 17.19 13.24 4.55
N ARG A 751 17.21 12.72 3.30
CA ARG A 751 18.17 13.20 2.27
C ARG A 751 17.68 14.30 1.33
N GLY A 752 16.58 14.08 0.62
CA GLY A 752 16.20 14.96 -0.49
C GLY A 752 16.55 14.48 -1.92
N ASP A 753 17.01 13.25 -2.19
CA ASP A 753 17.38 12.74 -3.54
C ASP A 753 16.78 11.41 -4.10
N VAL A 754 15.68 11.42 -4.87
CA VAL A 754 15.04 10.19 -5.40
C VAL A 754 15.85 9.56 -6.53
N GLU A 755 15.52 8.29 -6.82
CA GLU A 755 16.29 7.31 -7.59
C GLU A 755 15.31 6.38 -8.41
N LEU A 756 15.75 5.35 -9.17
CA LEU A 756 14.91 4.43 -10.00
C LEU A 756 14.89 2.93 -9.62
N LEU A 757 13.74 2.25 -9.54
CA LEU A 757 13.49 0.79 -9.36
C LEU A 757 14.37 -0.18 -10.29
N THR A 758 13.78 -0.99 -11.19
CA THR A 758 14.03 -2.34 -11.73
C THR A 758 14.20 -2.13 -13.22
N ASP A 759 13.11 -2.40 -13.94
CA ASP A 759 12.85 -2.82 -15.32
C ASP A 759 12.08 -4.21 -15.52
N GLY A 760 11.15 -4.65 -14.63
CA GLY A 760 10.11 -5.72 -14.88
C GLY A 760 9.49 -6.65 -13.80
N PHE A 761 8.61 -7.53 -14.34
CA PHE A 761 7.48 -8.37 -13.85
C PHE A 761 6.38 -8.37 -14.97
N ILE A 762 6.59 -9.01 -16.14
CA ILE A 762 5.63 -9.29 -17.27
C ILE A 762 5.99 -9.11 -18.81
N ASN A 763 6.43 -10.16 -19.54
CA ASN A 763 6.58 -10.33 -20.99
C ASN A 763 5.25 -10.52 -21.76
N SER A 764 4.12 -10.36 -21.08
CA SER A 764 2.83 -10.41 -21.74
C SER A 764 2.54 -9.08 -22.42
N THR A 765 1.76 -9.16 -23.51
CA THR A 765 1.46 -8.01 -24.38
C THR A 765 0.13 -7.35 -23.99
N GLN A 766 -0.20 -7.32 -22.69
CA GLN A 766 -1.43 -6.76 -22.13
C GLN A 766 -1.19 -5.98 -20.83
N GLN A 767 -2.23 -5.24 -20.39
CA GLN A 767 -2.07 -4.01 -19.60
C GLN A 767 -1.99 -4.19 -18.07
N ASP A 768 -2.04 -5.42 -17.57
CA ASP A 768 -2.31 -5.64 -16.15
C ASP A 768 -1.07 -5.75 -15.28
N GLY A 769 -1.30 -5.43 -14.01
CA GLY A 769 -0.30 -5.61 -12.99
C GLY A 769 -0.80 -5.12 -11.63
N PRO A 770 -0.04 -5.40 -10.56
CA PRO A 770 -0.60 -5.50 -9.24
C PRO A 770 -1.03 -4.17 -8.58
N ARG A 771 -1.82 -4.30 -7.52
CA ARG A 771 -2.97 -3.43 -7.29
C ARG A 771 -2.78 -2.44 -6.12
N TRP A 772 -2.00 -2.74 -5.07
CA TRP A 772 -1.80 -1.90 -3.87
C TRP A 772 -0.69 -2.41 -2.94
N LEU A 773 -0.32 -1.66 -1.91
CA LEU A 773 0.95 -1.59 -1.15
C LEU A 773 0.77 -1.47 0.40
N ALA A 774 1.76 -1.88 1.25
CA ALA A 774 1.59 -1.92 2.74
C ALA A 774 2.76 -2.16 3.76
N ASN A 775 2.89 -1.45 4.89
CA ASN A 775 3.91 -1.76 5.93
C ASN A 775 3.58 -3.04 6.72
N VAL A 776 4.59 -3.91 6.87
CA VAL A 776 4.46 -5.35 7.06
C VAL A 776 5.65 -6.04 7.79
N ASN A 777 6.41 -5.33 8.65
CA ASN A 777 7.75 -5.68 9.24
C ASN A 777 8.85 -4.66 8.94
N GLY A 778 8.40 -3.41 8.93
CA GLY A 778 9.06 -2.27 8.34
C GLY A 778 8.92 -2.33 6.82
N SER A 779 7.71 -2.28 6.21
CA SER A 779 7.44 -2.83 4.84
C SER A 779 6.60 -2.11 3.71
N LEU A 780 6.29 -2.83 2.60
CA LEU A 780 5.22 -2.63 1.56
C LEU A 780 4.44 -3.82 0.82
N ALA A 781 3.36 -4.49 1.33
CA ALA A 781 2.68 -5.71 0.77
C ALA A 781 1.57 -5.47 -0.25
N LEU A 782 1.11 -6.54 -0.95
CA LEU A 782 0.68 -6.39 -2.35
C LEU A 782 -0.36 -7.38 -2.93
N ALA A 783 -1.04 -7.09 -4.06
CA ALA A 783 -1.96 -8.03 -4.75
C ALA A 783 -1.98 -8.04 -6.28
N TYR A 784 -2.33 -9.15 -6.93
CA TYR A 784 -2.67 -9.31 -8.36
C TYR A 784 -4.13 -9.65 -8.63
N ALA A 785 -4.51 -9.58 -9.91
CA ALA A 785 -5.47 -10.47 -10.55
C ALA A 785 -4.82 -11.08 -11.82
N LEU A 786 -5.13 -12.34 -12.15
CA LEU A 786 -4.56 -13.06 -13.32
C LEU A 786 -5.59 -13.31 -14.44
N PRO A 787 -5.18 -13.35 -15.73
CA PRO A 787 -6.06 -13.68 -16.86
C PRO A 787 -5.95 -15.16 -17.30
N GLY A 788 -6.83 -16.04 -16.82
CA GLY A 788 -6.82 -17.49 -17.14
C GLY A 788 -8.10 -18.04 -17.76
N GLY A 789 -9.22 -18.01 -17.01
CA GLY A 789 -10.54 -18.44 -17.47
C GLY A 789 -11.05 -19.73 -16.81
N ILE A 790 -12.35 -19.78 -16.54
CA ILE A 790 -13.04 -20.69 -15.60
C ILE A 790 -12.58 -20.50 -14.14
N GLU A 791 -11.28 -20.37 -13.90
CA GLU A 791 -10.69 -20.06 -12.61
C GLU A 791 -10.20 -18.60 -12.63
N TYR A 792 -10.61 -17.84 -11.60
CA TYR A 792 -10.40 -16.39 -11.46
C TYR A 792 -10.10 -16.07 -9.99
N GLY A 793 -8.92 -15.52 -9.71
CA GLY A 793 -8.47 -15.18 -8.36
C GLY A 793 -7.83 -13.79 -8.27
N THR A 794 -8.04 -13.13 -7.13
CA THR A 794 -7.04 -12.19 -6.59
C THR A 794 -5.90 -13.02 -6.00
N GLU A 795 -4.66 -12.52 -5.95
CA GLU A 795 -3.49 -13.17 -5.30
C GLU A 795 -2.55 -12.10 -4.69
N MET A 796 -1.48 -12.46 -3.97
CA MET A 796 -0.76 -11.55 -3.06
C MET A 796 0.57 -12.11 -2.45
N TRP A 797 1.65 -11.29 -2.50
CA TRP A 797 3.13 -11.53 -2.58
C TRP A 797 4.02 -10.47 -1.67
N LEU A 798 5.39 -10.35 -1.68
CA LEU A 798 6.31 -9.69 -0.60
C LEU A 798 7.92 -9.21 -0.62
N LEU A 799 8.92 -9.41 -1.53
CA LEU A 799 10.44 -9.13 -1.75
C LEU A 799 11.58 -9.10 -0.64
N LYS A 800 12.79 -9.80 -0.48
CA LYS A 800 13.93 -10.04 0.63
C LYS A 800 15.39 -9.35 0.84
N GLU A 801 15.75 -8.03 0.84
CA GLU A 801 17.17 -7.47 0.65
C GLU A 801 18.50 -8.14 1.15
N THR A 802 19.62 -7.68 0.55
CA THR A 802 20.88 -7.38 1.28
C THR A 802 21.03 -5.87 1.51
N ALA A 803 21.46 -5.47 2.71
CA ALA A 803 21.75 -4.08 3.09
C ALA A 803 22.97 -3.46 2.37
N PHE A 804 23.03 -2.11 2.39
CA PHE A 804 24.06 -1.27 1.77
C PHE A 804 24.94 -0.50 2.80
N ALA A 805 26.02 0.12 2.32
CA ALA A 805 27.07 0.78 3.12
C ALA A 805 26.71 2.22 3.54
N GLY A 806 27.39 2.74 4.58
CA GLY A 806 27.11 4.04 5.19
C GLY A 806 27.66 5.28 4.47
N ALA A 807 27.27 6.47 4.92
CA ALA A 807 27.89 7.71 4.47
C ALA A 807 29.32 7.83 5.02
N GLY A 808 30.32 7.99 4.13
CA GLY A 808 31.74 8.00 4.52
C GLY A 808 32.39 6.61 4.63
N ASP A 809 31.61 5.52 4.60
CA ASP A 809 32.05 4.12 4.60
C ASP A 809 32.54 3.71 3.20
N TYR A 810 33.67 4.27 2.78
CA TYR A 810 34.31 4.03 1.49
C TYR A 810 35.04 2.68 1.41
N SER A 811 35.15 1.96 2.52
CA SER A 811 35.66 0.59 2.62
C SER A 811 34.55 -0.47 2.58
N THR A 812 33.30 -0.06 2.83
CA THR A 812 32.07 -0.88 2.83
C THR A 812 32.06 -1.98 3.90
N ASP A 813 32.61 -1.69 5.09
CA ASP A 813 32.64 -2.61 6.23
C ASP A 813 31.67 -2.27 7.38
N GLY A 814 30.94 -1.15 7.25
CA GLY A 814 29.91 -0.70 8.21
C GLY A 814 30.42 0.19 9.34
N VAL A 815 31.69 0.61 9.27
CA VAL A 815 32.33 1.53 10.23
C VAL A 815 33.07 2.64 9.47
N VAL A 816 32.87 3.90 9.84
CA VAL A 816 33.58 5.03 9.21
C VAL A 816 34.89 5.32 9.97
N ASP A 817 35.99 4.68 9.57
CA ASP A 817 37.30 4.78 10.24
C ASP A 817 38.49 5.14 9.32
N GLY A 818 39.72 4.83 9.73
CA GLY A 818 40.93 5.03 8.92
C GLY A 818 41.03 4.15 7.67
N ALA A 819 40.23 3.09 7.55
CA ALA A 819 40.12 2.26 6.34
C ALA A 819 39.56 3.06 5.16
N ASP A 820 38.52 3.85 5.41
CA ASP A 820 37.82 4.67 4.40
C ASP A 820 38.67 5.87 3.99
N PHE A 821 39.35 6.50 4.96
CA PHE A 821 40.38 7.50 4.65
C PHE A 821 41.46 6.93 3.73
N LEU A 822 41.83 5.66 3.91
CA LEU A 822 42.81 4.98 3.05
C LEU A 822 42.23 4.64 1.67
N ALA A 823 40.93 4.31 1.57
CA ALA A 823 40.22 4.11 0.31
C ALA A 823 40.09 5.42 -0.49
N TRP A 824 39.72 6.52 0.18
CA TRP A 824 39.74 7.88 -0.35
C TRP A 824 41.15 8.30 -0.79
N GLN A 825 42.18 8.10 0.05
CA GLN A 825 43.55 8.52 -0.27
C GLN A 825 44.12 7.77 -1.49
N ARG A 826 43.73 6.50 -1.69
CA ARG A 826 44.08 5.72 -2.90
C ARG A 826 43.35 6.21 -4.15
N SER A 827 42.18 6.80 -3.98
CA SER A 827 41.28 7.22 -5.07
C SER A 827 41.40 8.72 -5.39
N TYR A 828 42.07 9.50 -4.54
CA TYR A 828 42.19 10.95 -4.66
C TYR A 828 42.73 11.41 -6.04
N GLY A 829 41.98 12.30 -6.69
CA GLY A 829 42.26 12.79 -8.04
C GLY A 829 41.75 11.89 -9.17
N GLN A 830 41.09 10.76 -8.86
CA GLN A 830 40.37 9.95 -9.85
C GLN A 830 38.92 10.46 -10.00
N SER A 831 38.36 10.29 -11.20
CA SER A 831 36.91 10.41 -11.41
C SER A 831 36.22 9.16 -10.89
N ALA A 832 35.07 9.33 -10.23
CA ALA A 832 34.24 8.21 -9.84
C ALA A 832 33.57 7.58 -11.09
N PRO A 833 33.36 6.25 -11.14
CA PRO A 833 32.63 5.61 -12.26
C PRO A 833 31.22 6.17 -12.42
N THR A 834 30.54 6.38 -11.28
CA THR A 834 29.29 7.13 -11.15
C THR A 834 29.46 8.12 -9.99
N PRO A 835 29.02 9.38 -10.08
CA PRO A 835 29.09 10.31 -8.95
C PRO A 835 28.40 9.71 -7.71
N GLY A 836 29.02 9.85 -6.54
CA GLY A 836 28.57 9.24 -5.29
C GLY A 836 29.17 7.85 -4.99
N THR A 837 29.86 7.21 -5.95
CA THR A 837 30.38 5.85 -5.76
C THR A 837 31.84 5.78 -5.31
N GLY A 838 32.18 4.70 -4.58
CA GLY A 838 33.52 4.49 -4.03
C GLY A 838 33.84 5.53 -2.96
N ALA A 839 34.75 6.44 -3.26
CA ALA A 839 35.18 7.51 -2.34
C ALA A 839 34.77 8.92 -2.78
N ASP A 840 33.87 9.07 -3.76
CA ASP A 840 33.25 10.36 -4.14
C ASP A 840 32.00 10.63 -3.28
N GLY A 841 32.14 10.54 -1.95
CA GLY A 841 30.99 10.65 -1.02
C GLY A 841 30.30 12.02 -1.01
N SER A 842 30.88 13.03 -1.67
CA SER A 842 30.23 14.33 -1.90
C SER A 842 29.50 14.42 -3.25
N GLY A 843 29.46 13.34 -4.04
CA GLY A 843 28.65 13.22 -5.25
C GLY A 843 29.07 14.11 -6.41
N ASN A 844 30.32 14.57 -6.45
CA ASN A 844 30.76 15.58 -7.42
C ASN A 844 31.44 14.98 -8.67
N GLY A 845 31.63 13.65 -8.71
CA GLY A 845 32.25 12.91 -9.80
C GLY A 845 33.78 12.89 -9.77
N LEU A 846 34.42 13.48 -8.76
CA LEU A 846 35.86 13.56 -8.58
C LEU A 846 36.22 13.36 -7.11
N VAL A 847 36.96 12.31 -6.78
CA VAL A 847 37.42 12.08 -5.40
C VAL A 847 38.43 13.17 -5.03
N ASN A 848 38.02 14.11 -4.18
CA ASN A 848 38.79 15.30 -3.83
C ASN A 848 38.62 15.71 -2.35
N ALA A 849 38.88 16.97 -2.01
CA ALA A 849 38.80 17.50 -0.65
C ALA A 849 37.37 17.60 -0.10
N ASN A 850 36.35 17.65 -0.98
CA ASN A 850 34.95 17.65 -0.59
C ASN A 850 34.56 16.31 0.09
N ASP A 851 35.01 15.20 -0.46
CA ASP A 851 34.72 13.85 0.05
C ASP A 851 35.46 13.57 1.37
N LEU A 852 36.66 14.14 1.51
CA LEU A 852 37.35 14.18 2.80
C LEU A 852 36.59 15.00 3.86
N THR A 853 35.64 15.84 3.46
CA THR A 853 34.77 16.54 4.42
C THR A 853 33.65 15.60 4.86
N VAL A 854 32.97 14.93 3.93
CA VAL A 854 31.97 13.88 4.23
C VAL A 854 32.54 12.80 5.15
N TRP A 855 33.72 12.23 4.84
CA TRP A 855 34.37 11.25 5.73
C TRP A 855 34.68 11.80 7.14
N LYS A 856 35.05 13.09 7.28
CA LYS A 856 35.29 13.68 8.60
C LYS A 856 34.01 13.89 9.39
N ASP A 857 32.95 14.30 8.71
CA ASP A 857 31.68 14.64 9.35
C ASP A 857 30.98 13.37 9.91
N HIS A 858 31.22 12.22 9.28
CA HIS A 858 30.76 10.89 9.72
C HIS A 858 31.81 10.05 10.49
N PHE A 859 33.01 10.56 10.76
CA PHE A 859 34.10 9.75 11.35
C PHE A 859 33.77 9.20 12.75
N GLY A 860 33.73 7.87 12.87
CA GLY A 860 33.34 7.14 14.07
C GLY A 860 31.88 6.67 14.09
N GLU A 861 31.11 6.87 13.02
CA GLU A 861 29.78 6.26 12.86
C GLU A 861 29.87 4.76 12.55
N THR A 862 28.82 4.03 12.96
CA THR A 862 28.70 2.57 12.76
C THR A 862 27.26 2.23 12.35
N THR A 863 27.08 1.60 11.18
CA THR A 863 25.75 1.12 10.73
C THR A 863 25.40 -0.26 11.33
N VAL A 864 26.41 -1.00 11.80
CA VAL A 864 26.21 -2.23 12.57
C VAL A 864 25.67 -1.88 13.96
N ALA A 865 24.53 -2.46 14.33
CA ALA A 865 23.93 -2.27 15.65
C ALA A 865 24.91 -2.66 16.78
N PRO A 866 24.91 -1.94 17.93
CA PRO A 866 25.75 -2.30 19.07
C PRO A 866 25.43 -3.74 19.53
N PRO A 867 26.42 -4.50 20.01
CA PRO A 867 26.23 -5.91 20.36
C PRO A 867 25.10 -6.07 21.37
N SER A 868 24.25 -7.07 21.14
CA SER A 868 23.03 -7.31 21.91
C SER A 868 23.29 -7.51 23.40
N VAL A 869 22.22 -7.41 24.20
CA VAL A 869 22.23 -7.36 25.69
C VAL A 869 22.87 -8.60 26.38
N ALA A 870 23.35 -9.58 25.61
CA ALA A 870 24.18 -10.70 26.08
C ALA A 870 25.53 -10.29 26.74
N ALA A 871 25.92 -9.01 26.69
CA ALA A 871 27.16 -8.49 27.30
C ALA A 871 26.98 -7.85 28.70
N LEU A 872 25.77 -7.87 29.29
CA LEU A 872 25.47 -7.13 30.54
C LEU A 872 25.68 -7.94 31.85
N ASP A 873 26.02 -9.23 31.77
CA ASP A 873 26.31 -10.10 32.92
C ASP A 873 27.76 -10.00 33.47
N ALA A 874 28.59 -9.11 32.91
CA ALA A 874 30.01 -8.95 33.27
C ALA A 874 30.34 -7.69 34.11
N ALA A 875 29.32 -6.97 34.59
CA ALA A 875 29.47 -5.64 35.21
C ALA A 875 29.08 -5.55 36.70
N PHE A 876 29.01 -6.69 37.41
CA PHE A 876 28.83 -6.73 38.87
C PHE A 876 29.74 -7.77 39.54
N GLU A 877 30.93 -7.35 39.96
CA GLU A 877 31.53 -7.90 41.18
C GLU A 877 32.19 -6.78 41.98
N ASN A 878 31.94 -6.75 43.29
CA ASN A 878 32.22 -5.59 44.13
C ASN A 878 33.70 -5.47 44.49
N SER A 879 34.14 -4.23 44.69
CA SER A 879 35.31 -3.95 45.52
C SER A 879 35.06 -4.36 46.96
N ASP A 880 35.78 -5.38 47.47
CA ASP A 880 36.13 -5.42 48.90
C ASP A 880 37.40 -6.25 49.18
N VAL A 881 37.96 -6.12 50.38
CA VAL A 881 39.38 -6.41 50.67
C VAL A 881 39.60 -7.62 51.60
N ALA A 882 40.46 -8.58 51.20
CA ALA A 882 41.15 -9.49 52.13
C ALA A 882 42.44 -10.14 51.55
N PHE A 883 43.30 -10.66 52.43
CA PHE A 883 44.68 -11.13 52.14
C PHE A 883 44.82 -12.63 51.81
N GLU A 884 45.88 -12.93 51.04
CA GLU A 884 46.72 -14.15 50.96
C GLU A 884 47.02 -14.88 52.31
N PRO A 885 47.61 -16.12 52.36
CA PRO A 885 48.04 -17.04 51.27
C PRO A 885 47.74 -18.57 51.47
N LEU A 886 48.13 -19.40 50.47
CA LEU A 886 48.85 -20.72 50.57
C LEU A 886 48.31 -21.95 49.77
N ALA A 887 49.06 -22.29 48.70
CA ALA A 887 49.83 -23.55 48.54
C ALA A 887 49.23 -24.86 47.92
N ILE A 888 49.82 -25.21 46.74
CA ILE A 888 50.47 -26.51 46.37
C ILE A 888 49.75 -27.57 45.49
N ALA A 889 50.54 -28.06 44.51
CA ALA A 889 50.52 -29.32 43.74
C ALA A 889 49.65 -29.50 42.47
N ALA A 890 50.36 -29.73 41.35
CA ALA A 890 49.91 -30.52 40.19
C ALA A 890 50.62 -31.91 40.22
N PRO A 891 50.32 -32.87 39.30
CA PRO A 891 51.00 -32.86 37.99
C PRO A 891 50.23 -33.44 36.78
N SER A 892 50.71 -33.13 35.56
CA SER A 892 50.35 -33.78 34.27
C SER A 892 51.08 -35.15 34.09
N PRO A 893 50.86 -35.95 33.01
CA PRO A 893 51.58 -35.71 31.71
C PRO A 893 51.09 -36.37 30.37
N ARG A 894 51.55 -35.82 29.21
CA ARG A 894 51.98 -36.52 27.94
C ARG A 894 50.90 -37.19 27.02
N LEU A 895 51.04 -37.45 25.69
CA LEU A 895 51.98 -37.18 24.54
C LEU A 895 51.09 -37.20 23.24
N SER A 896 51.12 -36.28 22.26
CA SER A 896 52.06 -35.99 21.14
C SER A 896 52.06 -36.89 19.88
N LEU A 897 51.68 -36.30 18.72
CA LEU A 897 52.24 -36.41 17.35
C LEU A 897 52.39 -37.75 16.59
N GLY A 898 52.03 -37.72 15.29
CA GLY A 898 52.48 -38.68 14.26
C GLY A 898 51.82 -38.45 12.88
N ALA A 899 52.60 -38.40 11.79
CA ALA A 899 52.10 -38.24 10.41
C ALA A 899 53.08 -38.82 9.36
N ALA A 900 52.56 -39.41 8.27
CA ALA A 900 53.29 -39.74 7.03
C ALA A 900 52.30 -40.19 5.91
N ALA A 901 52.73 -40.13 4.65
CA ALA A 901 51.96 -40.56 3.46
C ALA A 901 52.74 -41.56 2.60
N LEU A 902 52.08 -42.27 1.65
CA LEU A 902 52.72 -43.05 0.58
C LEU A 902 51.75 -43.34 -0.59
N THR A 903 52.27 -43.83 -1.72
CA THR A 903 51.68 -43.64 -3.07
C THR A 903 51.64 -44.89 -3.97
N LEU A 904 50.69 -44.86 -4.92
CA LEU A 904 50.69 -45.44 -6.29
C LEU A 904 51.04 -46.92 -6.56
N ARG A 905 50.19 -47.58 -7.38
CA ARG A 905 50.60 -48.47 -8.50
C ARG A 905 49.48 -48.67 -9.55
N GLN A 906 49.84 -49.23 -10.71
CA GLN A 906 49.06 -49.23 -11.97
C GLN A 906 48.56 -50.63 -12.39
N ALA A 907 47.58 -50.66 -13.30
CA ALA A 907 47.40 -51.68 -14.36
C ALA A 907 46.73 -51.02 -15.59
N ALA A 908 46.82 -51.59 -16.81
CA ALA A 908 46.47 -50.90 -18.07
C ALA A 908 46.01 -51.84 -19.23
N THR A 909 45.77 -51.24 -20.42
CA THR A 909 45.22 -51.81 -21.70
C THR A 909 43.68 -51.97 -21.73
N VAL A 910 42.96 -52.01 -22.87
CA VAL A 910 43.36 -52.20 -24.29
C VAL A 910 42.48 -51.39 -25.29
N ASP A 911 42.78 -51.52 -26.59
CA ASP A 911 42.22 -50.82 -27.78
C ASP A 911 40.83 -51.35 -28.25
N ASP A 912 40.14 -50.91 -29.33
CA ASP A 912 40.49 -49.99 -30.45
C ASP A 912 39.26 -49.32 -31.15
N ALA A 913 39.52 -48.39 -32.08
CA ALA A 913 38.79 -47.82 -33.24
C ALA A 913 37.29 -48.19 -33.55
N ALA A 914 36.46 -47.36 -34.20
CA ALA A 914 36.77 -46.43 -35.32
C ALA A 914 35.71 -45.32 -35.58
N ARG A 915 36.00 -44.45 -36.58
CA ARG A 915 35.21 -43.32 -37.17
C ARG A 915 34.98 -43.62 -38.69
N PRO A 916 34.37 -42.79 -39.58
CA PRO A 916 33.51 -41.58 -39.46
C PRO A 916 32.35 -41.37 -40.52
N GLN A 917 31.52 -40.32 -40.35
CA GLN A 917 30.95 -39.36 -41.38
C GLN A 917 29.90 -39.74 -42.49
N ARG A 918 28.88 -38.84 -42.65
CA ARG A 918 28.10 -38.42 -43.88
C ARG A 918 27.04 -39.41 -44.48
N THR A 919 25.97 -39.01 -45.24
CA THR A 919 25.39 -37.70 -45.70
C THR A 919 23.89 -37.77 -46.10
N ASN A 920 23.16 -36.65 -45.92
CA ASN A 920 22.03 -36.03 -46.66
C ASN A 920 21.00 -36.80 -47.57
N HIS A 921 19.72 -36.41 -47.39
CA HIS A 921 18.70 -35.95 -48.39
C HIS A 921 17.61 -36.86 -49.05
N ARG A 922 16.36 -36.33 -48.97
CA ARG A 922 15.21 -36.29 -49.93
C ARG A 922 14.05 -37.33 -49.92
N GLN A 923 12.84 -36.75 -50.03
CA GLN A 923 11.47 -37.27 -50.28
C GLN A 923 11.15 -37.40 -51.81
N PRO A 924 9.92 -37.76 -52.27
CA PRO A 924 8.88 -38.73 -51.84
C PRO A 924 8.46 -39.67 -53.03
N PRO A 925 7.33 -40.42 -53.06
CA PRO A 925 5.95 -39.90 -53.33
C PRO A 925 4.77 -40.70 -52.69
N ALA A 926 3.51 -40.39 -53.04
CA ALA A 926 2.26 -41.12 -52.69
C ALA A 926 1.57 -41.73 -53.95
N PRO A 927 0.48 -42.55 -53.88
CA PRO A 927 -0.90 -41.99 -53.80
C PRO A 927 -2.08 -42.85 -53.23
N ASN A 928 -3.21 -42.18 -52.93
CA ASN A 928 -4.65 -42.54 -52.88
C ASN A 928 -5.18 -44.00 -53.02
N GLN A 929 -6.23 -44.35 -52.25
CA GLN A 929 -7.66 -44.35 -52.71
C GLN A 929 -8.72 -44.58 -51.59
N LEU A 930 -9.99 -44.22 -51.89
CA LEU A 930 -11.22 -44.39 -51.07
C LEU A 930 -12.17 -45.41 -51.74
N PRO A 931 -13.13 -46.03 -51.01
CA PRO A 931 -14.52 -45.53 -51.00
C PRO A 931 -15.35 -45.77 -49.71
N ALA A 932 -16.54 -45.17 -49.62
CA ALA A 932 -17.60 -45.45 -48.64
C ALA A 932 -18.80 -46.18 -49.30
N PRO A 933 -19.76 -46.75 -48.54
CA PRO A 933 -21.00 -46.01 -48.24
C PRO A 933 -21.60 -46.30 -46.83
N ALA A 934 -22.82 -45.78 -46.56
CA ALA A 934 -23.47 -45.71 -45.24
C ALA A 934 -24.61 -46.73 -45.02
N LEU A 935 -25.16 -46.81 -43.78
CA LEU A 935 -26.61 -46.91 -43.46
C LEU A 935 -26.92 -46.88 -41.93
N THR A 936 -28.19 -46.63 -41.57
CA THR A 936 -28.82 -46.62 -40.22
C THR A 936 -30.21 -47.32 -40.32
N PRO A 937 -31.21 -47.29 -39.38
CA PRO A 937 -31.28 -46.90 -37.95
C PRO A 937 -32.14 -47.84 -37.02
N ALA A 938 -32.25 -47.48 -35.73
CA ALA A 938 -33.43 -47.57 -34.82
C ALA A 938 -34.12 -48.90 -34.38
N ALA A 939 -34.56 -48.93 -33.10
CA ALA A 939 -35.80 -49.57 -32.60
C ALA A 939 -36.23 -49.00 -31.22
N THR A 940 -37.54 -48.86 -30.94
CA THR A 940 -38.10 -48.36 -29.64
C THR A 940 -39.53 -48.87 -29.36
N PRO A 941 -39.94 -49.03 -28.07
CA PRO A 941 -41.38 -49.08 -27.75
C PRO A 941 -41.83 -48.52 -26.36
N ARG A 942 -42.81 -47.59 -26.39
CA ARG A 942 -44.06 -47.55 -25.56
C ARG A 942 -44.01 -47.10 -24.06
N SER A 943 -45.05 -46.49 -23.46
CA SER A 943 -46.42 -46.14 -23.95
C SER A 943 -47.20 -45.07 -23.11
N LEU A 944 -47.77 -44.06 -23.81
CA LEU A 944 -49.09 -43.39 -23.65
C LEU A 944 -49.57 -42.70 -22.32
N SER A 945 -49.72 -41.36 -22.38
CA SER A 945 -50.98 -40.54 -22.44
C SER A 945 -52.21 -40.86 -21.53
N PRO A 946 -53.13 -39.91 -21.18
CA PRO A 946 -53.54 -38.71 -21.98
C PRO A 946 -54.05 -37.39 -21.27
N GLN A 947 -54.30 -36.37 -22.11
CA GLN A 947 -55.33 -35.27 -22.05
C GLN A 947 -54.91 -33.78 -21.97
N LEU A 948 -55.63 -33.00 -22.79
CA LEU A 948 -55.78 -31.53 -22.99
C LEU A 948 -57.33 -31.23 -22.80
N PRO A 949 -58.00 -30.08 -23.11
CA PRO A 949 -57.62 -28.91 -23.96
C PRO A 949 -58.32 -27.51 -23.66
N LYS A 950 -58.22 -26.56 -24.63
CA LYS A 950 -59.18 -25.42 -24.96
C LYS A 950 -59.24 -24.19 -24.01
N SER A 951 -59.69 -22.97 -24.40
CA SER A 951 -59.98 -22.33 -25.72
C SER A 951 -60.26 -20.79 -25.69
N ILE A 952 -59.58 -20.00 -26.55
CA ILE A 952 -59.99 -18.78 -27.32
C ILE A 952 -60.61 -17.52 -26.61
N PRO A 953 -59.93 -16.34 -26.61
CA PRO A 953 -60.43 -14.94 -26.42
C PRO A 953 -60.12 -14.03 -27.67
N PRO A 954 -60.04 -12.66 -27.69
CA PRO A 954 -60.47 -11.52 -26.80
C PRO A 954 -61.23 -10.35 -27.55
N ALA A 955 -61.49 -9.16 -26.95
CA ALA A 955 -61.97 -7.91 -27.63
C ALA A 955 -61.79 -6.55 -26.89
N VAL A 956 -61.25 -5.50 -27.59
CA VAL A 956 -61.72 -4.07 -27.70
C VAL A 956 -61.84 -3.16 -26.42
N ASN A 957 -61.38 -1.88 -26.34
CA ASN A 957 -60.75 -0.92 -27.30
C ASN A 957 -59.90 0.22 -26.63
N GLU A 958 -59.19 0.98 -27.49
CA GLU A 958 -58.84 2.43 -27.41
C GLU A 958 -57.71 3.02 -26.50
N ALA A 959 -57.13 4.12 -27.01
CA ALA A 959 -56.10 5.03 -26.48
C ALA A 959 -56.27 6.40 -27.22
N PRO A 960 -55.65 7.55 -26.82
CA PRO A 960 -54.23 7.82 -27.20
C PRO A 960 -53.46 8.74 -26.18
N GLN A 961 -52.12 8.66 -26.03
CA GLN A 961 -51.05 9.55 -26.59
C GLN A 961 -51.02 11.03 -26.14
N PRO A 962 -49.85 11.73 -26.19
CA PRO A 962 -48.52 11.29 -26.67
C PRO A 962 -47.64 10.62 -25.60
#